data_AF-A0A6P0Y4U9-F1
#
_entry.id   AF-A0A6P0Y4U9-F1
#
_cell.length_a   1.000
_cell.length_b   1.000
_cell.length_c   1.000
_cell.angle_alpha   90.00
_cell.angle_beta   90.00
_cell.angle_gamma   90.00
#
_symmetry.space_group_name_H-M   'P 1'
#
loop_
_entity.id
_entity.type
_entity.pdbx_description
1 polymer ?
#
loop_
_entity_poly.entity_id
_entity_poly.type
_entity_poly.pdbx_seq_one_letter_code
_entity_poly.pdbx_strand_id
1 'polypeptide(L)'
;MTGKAFDQFWHLISGASTLNPEVYNQINSLPQGIQVALTVVLIAGLAQAIAQCVVLFINKVKRLRFVLSLGISAIIFVFSFGFWAISLWLVSHLIFNINLELLTVIRTLGLSYAPQMLSFLIGLPYFGIPISVLLTLWSLLAEIRAIQEITQLNIWAAFACNILGWIVHQVSQRTIGRPITAFGRWLLNLAAGTELVTDKQELKEIVMAGNQSSSFQISTDLLPQKTDKQQKQKIKPIIKYIVVGIIAFSIVILLSPLSQNFFTIWYTALNDTFKLTINLIYISLIALFCSIIFTPLESLTWWAGWYEPPTLRYSGSLVEEVPDRQDASIYVLYLDGINQGSYQYLPIVENFLDRLANATPPDVVIIKGIMPYSATNRSLTTDRPLAFLWNILDSIAQRNPNNPIAGIINLRNVAAVAVAADPRYSLIQNQGLAQVLFDSLLYFGYPLGSQKPIALIGYSGGGQMSMGAVPFLKQATGAPIEAISLAGVISGNTGAMVVERLYHLVGEKDSVERLGPIMFPGRWPIMFLSNWNHAKRRGKISFISLGPVAHNDEIGPMGTAMLPDGRTHLQQTLDIISGILTKNWVATGLNPEDFRTVSNYELYKQSLCNHPSYYPLIQSVDSQLYQPISKWVGRLILPTAEEREEVKGVLLELLMTDSENKHRVGQVVNLRWGDDSHLQTYVQLVTTDVNFVDRVRVSKTEGNIHPERIDNWQNVDPLESLAGARPEDDLIVALPEPVVVEDTGIGRLSLYISREPIQISGCFYGLVKIIQFVGEDLFRVRHYNSNSQEFDGVEEIIYIPSVIVDRNGISPSQNQGLENSPVNGKGWYIYGAKNAQGKFVVQAIAPRALFSLKPKKIISGKKATLDYINYKYWQNQVAPKGDIANILLNPTEKQQSEISQTPVWEEGEQALFMHVYGGIGGRKPEFSPLGIFFGHFAFGITKVVREPLANELQLNLEYR
;
A
#
# COMPACT_ATOMS: atom_id res chain seq x y z
N MET A 1 2.29 34.36 54.09
CA MET A 1 3.66 34.33 53.55
C MET A 1 3.68 35.13 52.26
N THR A 2 4.25 36.33 52.29
CA THR A 2 4.36 37.25 51.13
C THR A 2 5.56 36.86 50.26
N GLY A 3 5.45 35.76 49.51
CA GLY A 3 6.44 35.37 48.49
C GLY A 3 6.08 35.95 47.12
N LYS A 4 7.08 36.20 46.27
CA LYS A 4 6.85 36.54 44.85
C LYS A 4 6.35 35.29 44.11
N ALA A 5 5.67 35.45 42.98
CA ALA A 5 5.20 34.33 42.17
C ALA A 5 6.35 33.39 41.75
N PHE A 6 7.55 33.94 41.50
CA PHE A 6 8.75 33.15 41.20
C PHE A 6 9.22 32.25 42.35
N ASP A 7 9.02 32.67 43.60
CA ASP A 7 9.38 31.84 44.77
C ASP A 7 8.49 30.60 44.87
N GLN A 8 7.32 30.63 44.20
CA GLN A 8 6.33 29.55 44.13
C GLN A 8 6.25 28.90 42.75
N PHE A 9 7.26 29.10 41.88
CA PHE A 9 7.23 28.68 40.48
C PHE A 9 6.83 27.20 40.29
N TRP A 10 7.47 26.28 41.03
CA TRP A 10 7.16 24.84 40.93
C TRP A 10 5.80 24.47 41.52
N HIS A 11 5.33 25.18 42.54
CA HIS A 11 3.99 24.99 43.10
C HIS A 11 2.91 25.39 42.08
N LEU A 12 3.07 26.55 41.42
CA LEU A 12 2.16 27.02 40.39
C LEU A 12 2.12 26.06 39.19
N ILE A 13 3.28 25.58 38.72
CA ILE A 13 3.36 24.61 37.62
C ILE A 13 2.73 23.28 37.98
N SER A 14 3.05 22.73 39.16
CA SER A 14 2.51 21.45 39.62
C SER A 14 0.99 21.54 39.80
N GLY A 15 0.48 22.63 40.39
CA GLY A 15 -0.95 22.87 40.53
C GLY A 15 -1.66 22.99 39.18
N ALA A 16 -1.09 23.73 38.23
CA ALA A 16 -1.67 23.85 36.89
C ALA A 16 -1.66 22.51 36.12
N SER A 17 -0.59 21.72 36.29
CA SER A 17 -0.43 20.40 35.67
C SER A 17 -1.37 19.36 36.28
N THR A 18 -1.79 19.54 37.53
CA THR A 18 -2.79 18.70 38.22
C THR A 18 -4.20 19.27 38.16
N LEU A 19 -4.42 20.33 37.36
CA LEU A 19 -5.71 21.02 37.19
C LEU A 19 -6.29 21.61 38.49
N ASN A 20 -5.42 21.96 39.46
CA ASN A 20 -5.82 22.61 40.69
C ASN A 20 -6.34 24.04 40.38
N PRO A 21 -7.61 24.37 40.68
CA PRO A 21 -8.17 25.70 40.43
C PRO A 21 -7.41 26.82 41.16
N GLU A 22 -6.93 26.58 42.37
CA GLU A 22 -6.45 27.63 43.26
C GLU A 22 -5.24 28.37 42.68
N VAL A 23 -4.39 27.67 41.93
CA VAL A 23 -3.18 28.26 41.35
C VAL A 23 -3.48 29.32 40.29
N TYR A 24 -4.63 29.23 39.62
CA TYR A 24 -5.04 30.22 38.61
C TYR A 24 -5.49 31.54 39.25
N ASN A 25 -6.05 31.51 40.47
CA ASN A 25 -6.29 32.73 41.24
C ASN A 25 -4.99 33.24 41.88
N GLN A 26 -4.17 32.34 42.42
CA GLN A 26 -2.90 32.70 43.07
C GLN A 26 -1.98 33.48 42.13
N ILE A 27 -1.79 33.04 40.88
CA ILE A 27 -0.91 33.74 39.92
C ILE A 27 -1.37 35.18 39.62
N ASN A 28 -2.66 35.48 39.74
CA ASN A 28 -3.19 36.82 39.54
C ASN A 28 -2.96 37.73 40.76
N SER A 29 -2.91 37.15 41.97
CA SER A 29 -2.71 37.87 43.24
C SER A 29 -1.24 38.10 43.61
N LEU A 30 -0.32 37.25 43.12
CA LEU A 30 1.09 37.30 43.50
C LEU A 30 1.87 38.34 42.68
N PRO A 31 2.77 39.12 43.33
CA PRO A 31 3.73 39.96 42.61
C PRO A 31 4.58 39.10 41.67
N GLN A 32 4.84 39.62 40.47
CA GLN A 32 5.55 38.92 39.39
C GLN A 32 4.80 37.78 38.65
N GLY A 33 3.48 37.67 38.80
CA GLY A 33 2.68 36.65 38.10
C GLY A 33 2.81 36.69 36.58
N ILE A 34 2.96 37.89 35.98
CA ILE A 34 3.14 38.04 34.53
C ILE A 34 4.49 37.48 34.06
N GLN A 35 5.57 37.67 34.81
CA GLN A 35 6.87 37.12 34.45
C GLN A 35 6.87 35.59 34.53
N VAL A 36 6.20 35.00 35.53
CA VAL A 36 6.03 33.55 35.62
C VAL A 36 5.24 33.02 34.43
N ALA A 37 4.09 33.62 34.09
CA ALA A 37 3.28 33.21 32.95
C ALA A 37 4.05 33.26 31.63
N LEU A 38 4.77 34.35 31.35
CA LEU A 38 5.58 34.48 30.14
C LEU A 38 6.76 33.50 30.13
N THR A 39 7.34 33.19 31.30
CA THR A 39 8.42 32.20 31.41
C THR A 39 7.90 30.78 31.12
N VAL A 40 6.73 30.42 31.62
CA VAL A 40 6.08 29.12 31.32
C VAL A 40 5.83 29.00 29.81
N VAL A 41 5.24 30.02 29.19
CA VAL A 41 4.98 30.02 27.73
C VAL A 41 6.27 29.98 26.92
N LEU A 42 7.32 30.69 27.35
CA LEU A 42 8.63 30.66 26.69
C LEU A 42 9.29 29.27 26.78
N ILE A 43 9.25 28.62 27.96
CA ILE A 43 9.77 27.27 28.14
C ILE A 43 8.98 26.27 27.29
N ALA A 44 7.64 26.37 27.26
CA ALA A 44 6.79 25.56 26.39
C ALA A 44 7.14 25.76 24.91
N GLY A 45 7.33 27.00 24.46
CA GLY A 45 7.74 27.32 23.10
C GLY A 45 9.12 26.76 22.73
N LEU A 46 10.10 26.85 23.64
CA LEU A 46 11.42 26.26 23.45
C LEU A 46 11.36 24.73 23.42
N ALA A 47 10.60 24.11 24.32
CA ALA A 47 10.39 22.67 24.38
C ALA A 47 9.76 22.14 23.07
N GLN A 48 8.77 22.87 22.53
CA GLN A 48 8.16 22.55 21.25
C GLN A 48 9.12 22.75 20.07
N ALA A 49 9.92 23.83 20.07
CA ALA A 49 10.94 24.06 19.05
C ALA A 49 11.99 22.94 19.03
N ILE A 50 12.41 22.45 20.20
CA ILE A 50 13.31 21.29 20.34
C ILE A 50 12.66 20.04 19.74
N ALA A 51 11.40 19.77 20.04
CA ALA A 51 10.70 18.59 19.52
C ALA A 51 10.54 18.60 17.98
N GLN A 52 10.45 19.79 17.37
CA GLN A 52 10.29 19.96 15.92
C GLN A 52 11.61 20.25 15.19
N CYS A 53 12.75 20.16 15.89
CA CYS A 53 14.06 20.54 15.35
C CYS A 53 14.52 19.74 14.12
N VAL A 54 13.89 18.59 13.84
CA VAL A 54 14.14 17.77 12.64
C VAL A 54 14.03 18.57 11.35
N VAL A 55 13.14 19.55 11.27
CA VAL A 55 12.99 20.44 10.11
C VAL A 55 14.27 21.23 9.86
N LEU A 56 14.91 21.73 10.93
CA LEU A 56 16.18 22.46 10.81
C LEU A 56 17.33 21.55 10.36
N PHE A 57 17.32 20.28 10.77
CA PHE A 57 18.29 19.30 10.29
C PHE A 57 18.09 18.98 8.81
N ILE A 58 16.84 18.75 8.35
CA ILE A 58 16.54 18.48 6.93
C ILE A 58 17.03 19.63 6.05
N ASN A 59 16.80 20.87 6.49
CA ASN A 59 17.27 22.11 5.83
C ASN A 59 18.77 22.40 6.02
N LYS A 60 19.55 21.47 6.60
CA LYS A 60 21.01 21.59 6.79
C LYS A 60 21.45 22.86 7.53
N VAL A 61 20.68 23.31 8.52
CA VAL A 61 21.00 24.51 9.31
C VAL A 61 22.28 24.28 10.13
N LYS A 62 23.23 25.23 10.08
CA LYS A 62 24.52 25.16 10.81
C LYS A 62 24.33 25.26 12.33
N ARG A 63 25.24 24.65 13.10
CA ARG A 63 25.19 24.53 14.59
C ARG A 63 24.82 25.82 15.35
N LEU A 64 25.51 26.93 15.11
CA LEU A 64 25.22 28.20 15.81
C LEU A 64 23.86 28.78 15.42
N ARG A 65 23.50 28.66 14.13
CA ARG A 65 22.22 29.11 13.59
C ARG A 65 21.06 28.24 14.08
N PHE A 66 21.31 26.96 14.31
CA PHE A 66 20.33 26.04 14.90
C PHE A 66 19.87 26.52 16.29
N VAL A 67 20.81 26.86 17.18
CA VAL A 67 20.46 27.38 18.52
C VAL A 67 19.72 28.71 18.41
N LEU A 68 20.13 29.59 17.50
CA LEU A 68 19.44 30.86 17.24
C LEU A 68 18.00 30.63 16.73
N SER A 69 17.80 29.71 15.78
CA SER A 69 16.49 29.33 15.25
C SER A 69 15.56 28.78 16.34
N LEU A 70 16.08 27.97 17.29
CA LEU A 70 15.29 27.52 18.44
C LEU A 70 14.84 28.68 19.32
N GLY A 71 15.73 29.63 19.62
CA GLY A 71 15.39 30.83 20.39
C GLY A 71 14.35 31.71 19.71
N ILE A 72 14.52 31.98 18.40
CA ILE A 72 13.55 32.76 17.62
C ILE A 72 12.20 32.04 17.52
N SER A 73 12.19 30.71 17.39
CA SER A 73 10.95 29.92 17.39
C SER A 73 10.21 30.06 18.72
N ALA A 74 10.91 30.01 19.85
CA ALA A 74 10.32 30.20 21.17
C ALA A 74 9.75 31.62 21.34
N ILE A 75 10.40 32.64 20.79
CA ILE A 75 9.91 34.03 20.81
C ILE A 75 8.63 34.17 19.96
N ILE A 76 8.64 33.63 18.73
CA ILE A 76 7.46 33.63 17.85
C ILE A 76 6.28 32.90 18.50
N PHE A 77 6.56 31.84 19.25
CA PHE A 77 5.56 31.12 20.03
C PHE A 77 4.90 32.02 21.09
N VAL A 78 5.68 32.78 21.85
CA VAL A 78 5.16 33.75 22.84
C VAL A 78 4.29 34.82 22.17
N PHE A 79 4.69 35.33 21.00
CA PHE A 79 3.86 36.27 20.22
C PHE A 79 2.54 35.64 19.77
N SER A 80 2.58 34.39 19.30
CA SER A 80 1.39 33.64 18.87
C SER A 80 0.43 33.38 20.03
N PHE A 81 0.97 33.07 21.21
CA PHE A 81 0.22 32.99 22.46
C PHE A 81 -0.46 34.32 22.83
N GLY A 82 0.17 35.47 22.57
CA GLY A 82 -0.46 36.78 22.76
C GLY A 82 -1.76 36.92 21.94
N PHE A 83 -1.75 36.51 20.67
CA PHE A 83 -2.97 36.48 19.84
C PHE A 83 -4.02 35.52 20.38
N TRP A 84 -3.60 34.38 20.96
CA TRP A 84 -4.50 33.44 21.61
C TRP A 84 -5.20 34.07 22.82
N ALA A 85 -4.42 34.68 23.73
CA ALA A 85 -4.95 35.37 24.90
C ALA A 85 -5.89 36.54 24.56
N ILE A 86 -5.56 37.35 23.54
CA ILE A 86 -6.42 38.45 23.09
C ILE A 86 -7.74 37.92 22.51
N SER A 87 -7.69 36.83 21.73
CA SER A 87 -8.89 36.23 21.15
C SER A 87 -9.85 35.73 22.23
N LEU A 88 -9.30 35.07 23.25
CA LEU A 88 -10.07 34.56 24.38
C LEU A 88 -10.64 35.70 25.24
N TRP A 89 -9.86 36.75 25.47
CA TRP A 89 -10.32 37.97 26.14
C TRP A 89 -11.49 38.63 25.37
N LEU A 90 -11.36 38.82 24.05
CA LEU A 90 -12.43 39.38 23.21
C LEU A 90 -13.71 38.56 23.27
N VAL A 91 -13.63 37.23 23.20
CA VAL A 91 -14.79 36.35 23.28
C VAL A 91 -15.43 36.41 24.67
N SER A 92 -14.64 36.40 25.73
CA SER A 92 -15.15 36.51 27.10
C SER A 92 -15.90 37.83 27.33
N HIS A 93 -15.42 38.92 26.74
CA HIS A 93 -16.02 40.25 26.85
C HIS A 93 -17.25 40.42 25.94
N LEU A 94 -17.15 40.05 24.66
CA LEU A 94 -18.17 40.35 23.66
C LEU A 94 -19.32 39.33 23.62
N ILE A 95 -19.05 38.07 23.91
CA ILE A 95 -20.04 36.99 23.78
C ILE A 95 -20.58 36.57 25.15
N PHE A 96 -19.70 36.44 26.14
CA PHE A 96 -20.09 36.01 27.49
C PHE A 96 -20.33 37.17 28.45
N ASN A 97 -20.08 38.42 28.03
CA ASN A 97 -20.29 39.65 28.79
C ASN A 97 -19.55 39.68 30.14
N ILE A 98 -18.35 39.10 30.18
CA ILE A 98 -17.48 39.06 31.36
C ILE A 98 -16.39 40.11 31.20
N ASN A 99 -16.31 41.03 32.16
CA ASN A 99 -15.31 42.09 32.18
C ASN A 99 -14.03 41.61 32.88
N LEU A 100 -13.17 40.92 32.13
CA LEU A 100 -11.82 40.55 32.58
C LEU A 100 -10.77 41.56 32.12
N GLU A 101 -9.78 41.81 32.97
CA GLU A 101 -8.56 42.50 32.55
C GLU A 101 -7.72 41.58 31.63
N LEU A 102 -7.21 42.11 30.51
CA LEU A 102 -6.39 41.33 29.57
C LEU A 102 -5.17 40.69 30.26
N LEU A 103 -4.54 41.38 31.21
CA LEU A 103 -3.42 40.86 32.00
C LEU A 103 -3.81 39.64 32.85
N THR A 104 -5.06 39.58 33.34
CA THR A 104 -5.58 38.42 34.09
C THR A 104 -5.73 37.22 33.16
N VAL A 105 -6.23 37.42 31.93
CA VAL A 105 -6.31 36.37 30.92
C VAL A 105 -4.91 35.88 30.54
N ILE A 106 -3.95 36.78 30.30
CA ILE A 106 -2.57 36.42 29.93
C ILE A 106 -1.87 35.62 31.04
N ARG A 107 -2.00 36.03 32.32
CA ARG A 107 -1.38 35.31 33.45
C ARG A 107 -1.95 33.91 33.60
N THR A 108 -3.28 33.82 33.58
CA THR A 108 -4.03 32.59 33.80
C THR A 108 -3.82 31.59 32.67
N LEU A 109 -3.92 32.05 31.43
CA LEU A 109 -3.69 31.24 30.23
C LEU A 109 -2.21 30.89 30.07
N GLY A 110 -1.29 31.77 30.46
CA GLY A 110 0.14 31.44 30.40
C GLY A 110 0.50 30.31 31.35
N LEU A 111 -0.17 30.22 32.51
CA LEU A 111 0.01 29.13 33.46
C LEU A 111 -0.61 27.81 32.97
N SER A 112 -1.71 27.83 32.20
CA SER A 112 -2.31 26.61 31.64
C SER A 112 -1.42 25.90 30.61
N TYR A 113 -0.38 26.58 30.10
CA TYR A 113 0.66 25.97 29.25
C TYR A 113 1.71 25.17 30.03
N ALA A 114 1.62 25.08 31.37
CA ALA A 114 2.53 24.28 32.19
C ALA A 114 2.75 22.83 31.68
N PRO A 115 1.72 22.09 31.22
CA PRO A 115 1.93 20.75 30.65
C PRO A 115 2.82 20.77 29.39
N GLN A 116 2.73 21.83 28.56
CA GLN A 116 3.55 21.99 27.33
C GLN A 116 5.03 22.25 27.62
N MET A 117 5.44 22.51 28.87
CA MET A 117 6.86 22.52 29.23
C MET A 117 7.51 21.15 29.00
N LEU A 118 6.72 20.07 28.99
CA LEU A 118 7.16 18.72 28.67
C LEU A 118 7.16 18.43 27.16
N SER A 119 6.89 19.42 26.29
CA SER A 119 6.80 19.19 24.85
C SER A 119 8.10 18.74 24.21
N PHE A 120 9.26 18.87 24.86
CA PHE A 120 10.50 18.25 24.39
C PHE A 120 10.40 16.72 24.30
N LEU A 121 9.52 16.09 25.11
CA LEU A 121 9.20 14.66 25.05
C LEU A 121 8.53 14.25 23.74
N ILE A 122 7.92 15.19 23.03
CA ILE A 122 7.43 14.95 21.67
C ILE A 122 8.61 14.53 20.79
N GLY A 123 9.84 14.94 21.06
CA GLY A 123 11.04 14.46 20.35
C GLY A 123 11.35 12.97 20.53
N LEU A 124 10.66 12.25 21.44
CA LEU A 124 10.86 10.80 21.60
C LEU A 124 10.49 10.08 20.29
N PRO A 125 11.37 9.20 19.78
CA PRO A 125 11.07 8.38 18.61
C PRO A 125 9.81 7.55 18.85
N TYR A 126 8.92 7.56 17.85
CA TYR A 126 7.66 6.83 17.79
C TYR A 126 6.56 7.31 18.77
N PHE A 127 6.88 7.47 20.06
CA PHE A 127 5.94 7.90 21.09
C PHE A 127 5.62 9.41 21.07
N GLY A 128 6.40 10.19 20.34
CA GLY A 128 6.23 11.64 20.28
C GLY A 128 4.86 12.13 19.84
N ILE A 129 4.25 11.48 18.84
CA ILE A 129 2.93 11.85 18.33
C ILE A 129 1.84 11.60 19.40
N PRO A 130 1.72 10.40 20.00
CA PRO A 130 0.82 10.19 21.14
C PRO A 130 1.03 11.17 22.30
N ILE A 131 2.29 11.46 22.66
CA ILE A 131 2.62 12.42 23.72
C ILE A 131 2.13 13.82 23.33
N SER A 132 2.31 14.23 22.08
CA SER A 132 1.81 15.52 21.59
C SER A 132 0.29 15.64 21.73
N VAL A 133 -0.46 14.60 21.38
CA VAL A 133 -1.92 14.56 21.57
C VAL A 133 -2.28 14.67 23.05
N LEU A 134 -1.62 13.88 23.91
CA LEU A 134 -1.86 13.89 25.35
C LEU A 134 -1.60 15.27 25.95
N LEU A 135 -0.44 15.88 25.68
CA LEU A 135 -0.09 17.20 26.20
C LEU A 135 -1.05 18.28 25.70
N THR A 136 -1.47 18.21 24.43
CA THR A 136 -2.43 19.17 23.84
C THR A 136 -3.79 19.06 24.50
N LEU A 137 -4.33 17.84 24.67
CA LEU A 137 -5.59 17.61 25.37
C LEU A 137 -5.51 18.03 26.83
N TRP A 138 -4.39 17.74 27.51
CA TRP A 138 -4.20 18.13 28.90
C TRP A 138 -4.10 19.65 29.08
N SER A 139 -3.48 20.33 28.12
CA SER A 139 -3.41 21.79 28.12
C SER A 139 -4.78 22.41 27.87
N LEU A 140 -5.58 21.85 26.96
CA LEU A 140 -6.97 22.27 26.76
C LEU A 140 -7.80 22.11 28.05
N LEU A 141 -7.64 21.00 28.78
CA LEU A 141 -8.30 20.81 30.07
C LEU A 141 -7.85 21.87 31.10
N ALA A 142 -6.53 22.16 31.14
CA ALA A 142 -5.98 23.23 31.97
C ALA A 142 -6.57 24.59 31.58
N GLU A 143 -6.72 24.90 30.30
CA GLU A 143 -7.33 26.15 29.80
C GLU A 143 -8.80 26.27 30.19
N ILE A 144 -9.59 25.20 30.01
CA ILE A 144 -11.01 25.19 30.41
C ILE A 144 -11.14 25.44 31.91
N ARG A 145 -10.31 24.75 32.72
CA ARG A 145 -10.32 24.92 34.18
C ARG A 145 -9.88 26.32 34.59
N ALA A 146 -8.85 26.85 33.95
CA ALA A 146 -8.32 28.19 34.19
C ALA A 146 -9.38 29.27 33.89
N ILE A 147 -10.09 29.15 32.76
CA ILE A 147 -11.17 30.06 32.39
C ILE A 147 -12.35 29.93 33.34
N GLN A 148 -12.78 28.73 33.67
CA GLN A 148 -13.84 28.49 34.66
C GLN A 148 -13.55 29.22 35.98
N GLU A 149 -12.30 29.18 36.45
CA GLU A 149 -11.93 29.79 37.72
C GLU A 149 -12.00 31.32 37.67
N ILE A 150 -11.46 31.96 36.63
CA ILE A 150 -11.43 33.43 36.56
C ILE A 150 -12.76 34.05 36.08
N THR A 151 -13.62 33.28 35.43
CA THR A 151 -14.92 33.76 34.89
C THR A 151 -16.14 33.31 35.69
N GLN A 152 -15.98 32.32 36.56
CA GLN A 152 -17.08 31.60 37.24
C GLN A 152 -18.11 30.97 36.28
N LEU A 153 -17.77 30.78 35.01
CA LEU A 153 -18.60 30.07 34.06
C LEU A 153 -18.75 28.60 34.43
N ASN A 154 -19.88 27.99 34.08
CA ASN A 154 -19.99 26.53 34.14
C ASN A 154 -19.05 25.88 33.09
N ILE A 155 -18.78 24.58 33.25
CA ILE A 155 -17.79 23.87 32.41
C ILE A 155 -18.13 23.94 30.91
N TRP A 156 -19.41 23.89 30.54
CA TRP A 156 -19.86 23.95 29.15
C TRP A 156 -19.69 25.35 28.54
N ALA A 157 -19.95 26.40 29.33
CA ALA A 157 -19.74 27.77 28.91
C ALA A 157 -18.24 28.11 28.82
N ALA A 158 -17.41 27.62 29.74
CA ALA A 158 -15.96 27.74 29.66
C ALA A 158 -15.37 27.00 28.43
N PHE A 159 -15.89 25.81 28.14
CA PHE A 159 -15.56 25.07 26.92
C PHE A 159 -15.97 25.83 25.64
N ALA A 160 -17.20 26.34 25.59
CA ALA A 160 -17.69 27.13 24.47
C ALA A 160 -16.88 28.43 24.28
N CYS A 161 -16.48 29.08 25.37
CA CYS A 161 -15.60 30.26 25.34
C CYS A 161 -14.24 29.95 24.71
N ASN A 162 -13.64 28.80 25.04
CA ASN A 162 -12.39 28.36 24.41
C ASN A 162 -12.58 28.05 22.92
N ILE A 163 -13.65 27.35 22.52
CA ILE A 163 -13.93 27.06 21.10
C ILE A 163 -14.12 28.35 20.29
N LEU A 164 -14.95 29.26 20.79
CA LEU A 164 -15.22 30.54 20.12
C LEU A 164 -13.96 31.39 20.07
N GLY A 165 -13.16 31.41 21.15
CA GLY A 165 -11.84 32.01 21.17
C GLY A 165 -10.94 31.42 20.07
N TRP A 166 -10.96 30.09 19.88
CA TRP A 166 -10.17 29.41 18.86
C TRP A 166 -10.61 29.79 17.45
N ILE A 167 -11.91 29.92 17.21
CA ILE A 167 -12.44 30.41 15.93
C ILE A 167 -11.95 31.84 15.66
N VAL A 168 -12.04 32.74 16.64
CA VAL A 168 -11.53 34.13 16.50
C VAL A 168 -10.03 34.13 16.24
N HIS A 169 -9.27 33.28 16.94
CA HIS A 169 -7.84 33.13 16.72
C HIS A 169 -7.51 32.67 15.29
N GLN A 170 -8.22 31.66 14.77
CA GLN A 170 -8.06 31.18 13.39
C GLN A 170 -8.40 32.25 12.35
N VAL A 171 -9.47 33.02 12.56
CA VAL A 171 -9.83 34.15 11.69
C VAL A 171 -8.76 35.22 11.73
N SER A 172 -8.27 35.58 12.93
CA SER A 172 -7.20 36.57 13.10
C SER A 172 -5.92 36.14 12.39
N GLN A 173 -5.49 34.88 12.54
CA GLN A 173 -4.30 34.35 11.85
C GLN A 173 -4.42 34.43 10.33
N ARG A 174 -5.62 34.19 9.77
CA ARG A 174 -5.86 34.18 8.32
C ARG A 174 -6.10 35.56 7.72
N THR A 175 -6.35 36.58 8.52
CA THR A 175 -6.65 37.95 8.08
C THR A 175 -5.49 38.89 8.40
N ILE A 176 -5.45 39.42 9.62
CA ILE A 176 -4.46 40.39 10.10
C ILE A 176 -3.11 39.69 10.42
N GLY A 177 -3.14 38.39 10.69
CA GLY A 177 -1.95 37.60 11.04
C GLY A 177 -1.04 37.24 9.86
N ARG A 178 -1.52 37.26 8.61
CA ARG A 178 -0.71 36.92 7.42
C ARG A 178 0.60 37.69 7.30
N PRO A 179 0.63 39.05 7.39
CA PRO A 179 1.89 39.79 7.35
C PRO A 179 2.82 39.45 8.52
N ILE A 180 2.26 39.14 9.69
CA ILE A 180 3.02 38.77 10.89
C ILE A 180 3.63 37.37 10.73
N THR A 181 2.90 36.41 10.18
CA THR A 181 3.42 35.08 9.84
C THR A 181 4.50 35.17 8.77
N ALA A 182 4.34 36.05 7.77
CA ALA A 182 5.38 36.29 6.76
C ALA A 182 6.64 36.90 7.39
N PHE A 183 6.49 37.87 8.29
CA PHE A 183 7.60 38.44 9.06
C PHE A 183 8.27 37.40 9.98
N GLY A 184 7.49 36.55 10.65
CA GLY A 184 8.00 35.44 11.47
C GLY A 184 8.80 34.43 10.64
N ARG A 185 8.30 34.07 9.45
CA ARG A 185 9.05 33.24 8.48
C ARG A 185 10.34 33.91 8.04
N TRP A 186 10.29 35.20 7.72
CA TRP A 186 11.48 35.97 7.36
C TRP A 186 12.53 35.97 8.49
N LEU A 187 12.13 36.20 9.75
CA LEU A 187 13.01 36.10 10.91
C LEU A 187 13.60 34.69 11.10
N LEU A 188 12.79 33.65 10.92
CA LEU A 188 13.26 32.26 11.02
C LEU A 188 14.26 31.92 9.91
N ASN A 189 14.00 32.35 8.67
CA ASN A 189 14.92 32.19 7.54
C ASN A 189 16.22 32.96 7.77
N LEU A 190 16.15 34.17 8.34
CA LEU A 190 17.34 34.95 8.72
C LEU A 190 18.15 34.22 9.81
N ALA A 191 17.48 33.70 10.84
CA ALA A 191 18.11 32.97 11.94
C ALA A 191 18.76 31.66 11.47
N ALA A 192 18.05 30.89 10.64
CA ALA A 192 18.57 29.68 10.00
C ALA A 192 19.64 29.99 8.94
N GLY A 193 19.55 31.19 8.37
CA GLY A 193 20.35 31.72 7.27
C GLY A 193 20.29 30.88 5.99
N THR A 194 19.12 30.29 5.76
CA THR A 194 18.65 29.65 4.54
C THR A 194 17.13 29.80 4.49
N GLU A 195 16.54 29.68 3.30
CA GLU A 195 15.08 29.55 3.19
C GLU A 195 14.65 28.19 3.75
N LEU A 196 13.81 28.20 4.80
CA LEU A 196 13.35 26.99 5.45
C LEU A 196 12.16 26.40 4.72
N VAL A 197 12.37 25.22 4.15
CA VAL A 197 11.30 24.35 3.68
C VAL A 197 10.61 23.73 4.89
N THR A 198 9.29 23.91 4.98
CA THR A 198 8.46 23.43 6.10
C THR A 198 7.33 22.51 5.66
N ASP A 199 7.06 22.46 4.34
CA ASP A 199 6.06 21.55 3.78
C ASP A 199 6.55 20.09 3.85
N LYS A 200 5.64 19.18 4.18
CA LYS A 200 5.98 17.78 4.41
C LYS A 200 6.37 17.04 3.11
N GLN A 201 5.76 17.38 1.97
CA GLN A 201 6.08 16.76 0.69
C GLN A 201 7.42 17.29 0.18
N GLU A 202 7.65 18.60 0.22
CA GLU A 202 8.92 19.20 -0.17
C GLU A 202 10.08 18.69 0.72
N LEU A 203 9.88 18.56 2.05
CA LEU A 203 10.87 17.96 2.94
C LEU A 203 11.20 16.51 2.56
N LYS A 204 10.19 15.74 2.11
CA LYS A 204 10.40 14.37 1.63
C LYS A 204 11.21 14.37 0.34
N GLU A 205 10.91 15.27 -0.59
CA GLU A 205 11.65 15.41 -1.85
C GLU A 205 13.11 15.76 -1.61
N ILE A 206 13.40 16.68 -0.68
CA ILE A 206 14.77 17.01 -0.25
C ILE A 206 15.53 15.75 0.21
N VAL A 207 14.89 14.89 1.01
CA VAL A 207 15.53 13.67 1.50
C VAL A 207 15.69 12.62 0.40
N MET A 208 14.67 12.46 -0.46
CA MET A 208 14.70 11.52 -1.59
C MET A 208 15.70 11.93 -2.68
N ALA A 209 15.99 13.23 -2.83
CA ALA A 209 17.05 13.72 -3.71
C ALA A 209 18.46 13.29 -3.25
N GLY A 210 18.59 12.78 -2.02
CA GLY A 210 19.83 12.28 -1.45
C GLY A 210 20.77 13.37 -0.95
N ASN A 211 21.82 12.95 -0.25
CA ASN A 211 22.84 13.87 0.27
C ASN A 211 23.98 14.01 -0.75
N GLN A 212 23.91 15.05 -1.60
CA GLN A 212 24.94 15.33 -2.63
C GLN A 212 26.38 15.47 -2.07
N SER A 213 26.52 15.76 -0.77
CA SER A 213 27.81 15.99 -0.10
C SER A 213 28.53 14.71 0.34
N SER A 214 27.92 13.53 0.18
CA SER A 214 28.44 12.27 0.69
C SER A 214 28.58 11.20 -0.41
N SER A 215 29.25 11.53 -1.51
CA SER A 215 29.94 10.48 -2.27
C SER A 215 31.03 9.94 -1.34
N PHE A 216 30.75 8.82 -0.68
CA PHE A 216 31.75 8.13 0.11
C PHE A 216 32.92 7.80 -0.84
N GLN A 217 34.05 8.49 -0.72
CA GLN A 217 35.26 8.06 -1.41
C GLN A 217 35.61 6.67 -0.87
N ILE A 218 35.42 5.65 -1.70
CA ILE A 218 35.89 4.29 -1.41
C ILE A 218 37.41 4.39 -1.37
N SER A 219 37.97 4.44 -0.16
CA SER A 219 39.42 4.44 0.03
C SER A 219 39.98 3.11 -0.47
N THR A 220 40.77 3.15 -1.55
CA THR A 220 41.49 2.01 -2.13
C THR A 220 42.63 1.47 -1.25
N ASP A 221 42.91 2.10 -0.10
CA ASP A 221 44.07 1.81 0.74
C ASP A 221 43.88 0.71 1.82
N LEU A 222 42.85 -0.13 1.71
CA LEU A 222 42.70 -1.29 2.59
C LEU A 222 42.38 -2.55 1.78
N LEU A 223 43.44 -3.10 1.15
CA LEU A 223 43.51 -4.54 0.90
C LEU A 223 43.35 -5.27 2.24
N PRO A 224 42.66 -6.43 2.30
CA PRO A 224 42.63 -7.24 3.50
C PRO A 224 44.04 -7.77 3.75
N GLN A 225 44.83 -7.07 4.57
CA GLN A 225 45.96 -7.70 5.23
C GLN A 225 45.37 -8.79 6.12
N LYS A 226 45.77 -10.04 5.83
CA LYS A 226 45.69 -11.17 6.76
C LYS A 226 45.90 -10.62 8.17
N THR A 227 44.88 -10.74 8.99
CA THR A 227 44.92 -10.31 10.39
C THR A 227 45.97 -11.18 11.07
N ASP A 228 47.17 -10.64 11.16
CA ASP A 228 48.27 -11.28 11.86
C ASP A 228 47.90 -11.29 13.35
N LYS A 229 48.01 -12.50 13.92
CA LYS A 229 47.97 -12.85 15.34
C LYS A 229 47.46 -11.77 16.29
N GLN A 230 46.29 -12.04 16.86
CA GLN A 230 45.85 -11.55 18.17
C GLN A 230 47.05 -11.38 19.12
N GLN A 231 47.49 -10.15 19.33
CA GLN A 231 48.30 -9.82 20.48
C GLN A 231 47.42 -10.04 21.70
N LYS A 232 47.59 -11.19 22.36
CA LYS A 232 47.11 -11.43 23.71
C LYS A 232 47.65 -10.32 24.61
N GLN A 233 46.90 -9.23 24.78
CA GLN A 233 47.08 -8.37 25.93
C GLN A 233 46.75 -9.22 27.16
N LYS A 234 47.80 -9.67 27.85
CA LYS A 234 47.71 -10.29 29.17
C LYS A 234 47.04 -9.27 30.09
N ILE A 235 45.74 -9.42 30.31
CA ILE A 235 45.03 -8.79 31.42
C ILE A 235 45.71 -9.28 32.69
N LYS A 236 46.49 -8.41 33.35
CA LYS A 236 47.03 -8.71 34.68
C LYS A 236 45.84 -8.83 35.64
N PRO A 237 45.81 -9.84 36.52
CA PRO A 237 44.64 -10.09 37.36
C PRO A 237 44.44 -8.93 38.34
N ILE A 238 43.27 -8.29 38.24
CA ILE A 238 42.74 -7.25 39.15
C ILE A 238 42.56 -7.78 40.60
N ILE A 239 42.77 -9.08 40.81
CA ILE A 239 42.73 -9.76 42.11
C ILE A 239 43.65 -9.09 43.15
N LYS A 240 44.80 -8.51 42.75
CA LYS A 240 45.68 -7.81 43.71
C LYS A 240 45.04 -6.57 44.35
N TYR A 241 44.17 -5.85 43.64
CA TYR A 241 43.51 -4.66 44.19
C TYR A 241 42.26 -4.99 45.01
N ILE A 242 41.56 -6.07 44.65
CA ILE A 242 40.43 -6.59 45.43
C ILE A 242 40.93 -7.18 46.76
N VAL A 243 42.04 -7.91 46.76
CA VAL A 243 42.67 -8.44 47.99
C VAL A 243 43.22 -7.33 48.87
N VAL A 244 43.84 -6.28 48.30
CA VAL A 244 44.27 -5.09 49.06
C VAL A 244 43.06 -4.32 49.62
N GLY A 245 41.95 -4.23 48.88
CA GLY A 245 40.71 -3.62 49.37
C GLY A 245 40.07 -4.41 50.52
N ILE A 246 40.04 -5.74 50.44
CA ILE A 246 39.53 -6.62 51.51
C ILE A 246 40.45 -6.60 52.73
N ILE A 247 41.77 -6.57 52.55
CA ILE A 247 42.73 -6.46 53.65
C ILE A 247 42.64 -5.09 54.33
N ALA A 248 42.52 -3.99 53.57
CA ALA A 248 42.31 -2.66 54.12
C ALA A 248 40.97 -2.56 54.88
N PHE A 249 39.90 -3.16 54.33
CA PHE A 249 38.59 -3.22 54.98
C PHE A 249 38.61 -4.08 56.26
N SER A 250 39.35 -5.19 56.26
CA SER A 250 39.54 -6.06 57.43
C SER A 250 40.39 -5.40 58.51
N ILE A 251 41.41 -4.63 58.13
CA ILE A 251 42.27 -3.84 59.05
C ILE A 251 41.47 -2.71 59.69
N VAL A 252 40.57 -2.05 58.95
CA VAL A 252 39.65 -1.03 59.49
C VAL A 252 38.65 -1.63 60.48
N ILE A 253 38.17 -2.85 60.23
CA ILE A 253 37.30 -3.58 61.17
C ILE A 253 38.06 -3.99 62.44
N LEU A 254 39.29 -4.49 62.30
CA LEU A 254 40.14 -4.93 63.42
C LEU A 254 40.71 -3.78 64.27
N LEU A 255 40.87 -2.59 63.71
CA LEU A 255 41.39 -1.40 64.42
C LEU A 255 40.28 -0.44 64.90
N SER A 256 39.01 -0.70 64.59
CA SER A 256 37.90 0.13 65.09
C SER A 256 37.63 -0.19 66.57
N PRO A 257 37.68 0.80 67.48
CA PRO A 257 37.42 0.53 68.89
C PRO A 257 35.96 0.13 69.06
N LEU A 258 35.72 -0.99 69.75
CA LEU A 258 34.43 -1.46 70.24
C LEU A 258 33.80 -0.39 71.16
N SER A 259 33.25 0.65 70.56
CA SER A 259 32.44 1.67 71.21
C SER A 259 30.96 1.37 70.95
N GLN A 260 30.11 1.79 71.89
CA GLN A 260 28.67 1.47 71.96
C GLN A 260 27.81 1.96 70.77
N ASN A 261 28.40 2.43 69.66
CA ASN A 261 27.72 2.95 68.47
C ASN A 261 27.92 2.09 67.19
N PHE A 262 28.44 0.87 67.30
CA PHE A 262 28.70 -0.02 66.16
C PHE A 262 27.45 -0.28 65.30
N PHE A 263 26.30 -0.52 65.93
CA PHE A 263 25.03 -0.75 65.23
C PHE A 263 24.52 0.49 64.48
N THR A 264 24.72 1.69 65.04
CA THR A 264 24.29 2.95 64.43
C THR A 264 25.12 3.28 63.21
N ILE A 265 26.44 3.09 63.27
CA ILE A 265 27.36 3.30 62.14
C ILE A 265 27.07 2.30 61.01
N TRP A 266 26.83 1.02 61.35
CA TRP A 266 26.43 0.00 60.37
C TRP A 266 25.07 0.29 59.74
N TYR A 267 24.09 0.73 60.53
CA TYR A 267 22.76 1.09 60.02
C TYR A 267 22.82 2.33 59.12
N THR A 268 23.60 3.36 59.48
CA THR A 268 23.82 4.52 58.60
C THR A 268 24.58 4.14 57.34
N ALA A 269 25.62 3.30 57.43
CA ALA A 269 26.37 2.84 56.26
C ALA A 269 25.49 1.99 55.32
N LEU A 270 24.61 1.14 55.87
CA LEU A 270 23.65 0.35 55.10
C LEU A 270 22.58 1.25 54.45
N ASN A 271 22.04 2.21 55.18
CA ASN A 271 21.06 3.19 54.69
C ASN A 271 21.67 4.08 53.59
N ASP A 272 22.92 4.53 53.77
CA ASP A 272 23.62 5.36 52.79
C ASP A 272 24.03 4.55 51.57
N THR A 273 24.38 3.26 51.73
CA THR A 273 24.63 2.33 50.61
C THR A 273 23.34 2.04 49.84
N PHE A 274 22.21 1.87 50.53
CA PHE A 274 20.90 1.68 49.91
C PHE A 274 20.46 2.95 49.15
N LYS A 275 20.59 4.14 49.76
CA LYS A 275 20.35 5.43 49.10
C LYS A 275 21.28 5.64 47.91
N LEU A 276 22.56 5.30 48.02
CA LEU A 276 23.50 5.37 46.90
C LEU A 276 23.06 4.43 45.77
N THR A 277 22.64 3.22 46.09
CA THR A 277 22.13 2.25 45.10
C THR A 277 20.91 2.81 44.38
N ILE A 278 19.93 3.34 45.13
CA ILE A 278 18.74 3.99 44.57
C ILE A 278 19.12 5.21 43.72
N ASN A 279 20.03 6.06 44.18
CA ASN A 279 20.52 7.22 43.43
C ASN A 279 21.22 6.79 42.14
N LEU A 280 22.05 5.75 42.18
CA LEU A 280 22.69 5.20 40.98
C LEU A 280 21.65 4.62 40.01
N ILE A 281 20.61 3.93 40.50
CA ILE A 281 19.48 3.49 39.66
C ILE A 281 18.80 4.69 39.00
N TYR A 282 18.49 5.75 39.74
CA TYR A 282 17.89 6.96 39.17
C TYR A 282 18.80 7.63 38.13
N ILE A 283 20.10 7.77 38.42
CA ILE A 283 21.08 8.31 37.48
C ILE A 283 21.15 7.46 36.22
N SER A 284 21.17 6.13 36.36
CA SER A 284 21.16 5.20 35.23
C SER A 284 19.88 5.30 34.40
N LEU A 285 18.71 5.41 35.02
CA LEU A 285 17.43 5.60 34.33
C LEU A 285 17.39 6.95 33.58
N ILE A 286 17.88 8.02 34.19
CA ILE A 286 17.97 9.34 33.54
C ILE A 286 18.96 9.31 32.37
N ALA A 287 20.15 8.72 32.56
CA ALA A 287 21.14 8.59 31.50
C ALA A 287 20.60 7.76 30.33
N LEU A 288 19.88 6.69 30.63
CA LEU A 288 19.22 5.83 29.64
C LEU A 288 18.15 6.57 28.86
N PHE A 289 17.29 7.30 29.56
CA PHE A 289 16.26 8.14 28.96
C PHE A 289 16.86 9.21 28.03
N CYS A 290 17.92 9.90 28.48
CA CYS A 290 18.67 10.83 27.65
C CYS A 290 19.25 10.14 26.40
N SER A 291 19.80 8.94 26.54
CA SER A 291 20.35 8.17 25.42
C SER A 291 19.29 7.85 24.35
N ILE A 292 18.06 7.50 24.76
CA ILE A 292 16.95 7.23 23.83
C ILE A 292 16.55 8.51 23.10
N ILE A 293 16.36 9.62 23.82
CA ILE A 293 16.01 10.92 23.21
C ILE A 293 17.06 11.38 22.19
N PHE A 294 18.33 11.15 22.49
CA PHE A 294 19.43 11.57 21.62
C PHE A 294 19.78 10.58 20.51
N THR A 295 19.12 9.41 20.44
CA THR A 295 19.38 8.40 19.39
C THR A 295 19.23 8.95 17.96
N PRO A 296 18.21 9.76 17.61
CA PRO A 296 18.10 10.34 16.28
C PRO A 296 19.26 11.27 15.90
N LEU A 297 19.98 11.86 16.86
CA LEU A 297 20.99 12.87 16.58
C LEU A 297 22.13 12.33 15.70
N GLU A 298 22.48 11.05 15.81
CA GLU A 298 23.51 10.44 14.94
C GLU A 298 23.17 10.67 13.46
N SER A 299 21.94 10.31 13.06
CA SER A 299 21.49 10.40 11.68
C SER A 299 21.11 11.83 11.28
N LEU A 300 20.53 12.61 12.18
CA LEU A 300 20.20 14.02 11.93
C LEU A 300 21.45 14.87 11.70
N THR A 301 22.49 14.68 12.50
CA THR A 301 23.75 15.45 12.36
C THR A 301 24.57 15.00 11.16
N TRP A 302 24.51 13.70 10.81
CA TRP A 302 25.04 13.18 9.55
C TRP A 302 24.37 13.87 8.35
N TRP A 303 23.03 13.91 8.31
CA TRP A 303 22.30 14.55 7.21
C TRP A 303 22.59 16.05 7.10
N ALA A 304 22.62 16.76 8.23
CA ALA A 304 22.91 18.19 8.26
C ALA A 304 24.37 18.55 7.93
N GLY A 305 25.25 17.57 7.75
CA GLY A 305 26.66 17.79 7.43
C GLY A 305 27.42 18.50 8.56
N TRP A 306 27.02 18.30 9.82
CA TRP A 306 27.68 18.94 10.95
C TRP A 306 29.08 18.39 11.21
N TYR A 307 29.38 17.21 10.70
CA TYR A 307 30.67 16.55 10.76
C TYR A 307 31.10 16.16 9.34
N GLU A 308 32.40 16.01 9.10
CA GLU A 308 32.87 15.51 7.80
C GLU A 308 32.24 14.14 7.51
N PRO A 309 31.78 13.90 6.26
CA PRO A 309 31.22 12.61 5.89
C PRO A 309 32.30 11.55 6.11
N PRO A 310 32.08 10.55 6.98
CA PRO A 310 33.04 9.46 7.10
C PRO A 310 33.25 8.85 5.72
N THR A 311 34.46 8.46 5.34
CA THR A 311 34.62 7.44 4.31
C THR A 311 34.01 6.14 4.80
N LEU A 312 33.44 5.32 3.91
CA LEU A 312 32.84 4.05 4.28
C LEU A 312 33.98 3.11 4.70
N ARG A 313 34.28 3.04 6.00
CA ARG A 313 35.47 2.34 6.51
C ARG A 313 35.36 0.82 6.38
N TYR A 314 34.14 0.30 6.30
CA TYR A 314 33.85 -1.11 6.16
C TYR A 314 32.63 -1.28 5.26
N SER A 315 32.78 -2.02 4.16
CA SER A 315 31.71 -2.28 3.18
C SER A 315 30.96 -3.58 3.44
N GLY A 316 31.33 -4.34 4.47
CA GLY A 316 30.86 -5.70 4.71
C GLY A 316 31.87 -6.75 4.24
N SER A 317 31.41 -8.00 4.16
CA SER A 317 32.14 -9.13 3.58
C SER A 317 31.18 -10.07 2.85
N LEU A 318 31.68 -10.79 1.85
CA LEU A 318 30.92 -11.90 1.26
C LEU A 318 30.88 -13.08 2.25
N VAL A 319 29.81 -13.87 2.19
CA VAL A 319 29.74 -15.15 2.92
C VAL A 319 30.67 -16.17 2.26
N GLU A 320 30.61 -16.28 0.93
CA GLU A 320 31.49 -17.10 0.10
C GLU A 320 32.07 -16.27 -1.06
N GLU A 321 33.30 -16.56 -1.49
CA GLU A 321 33.92 -15.88 -2.63
C GLU A 321 33.33 -16.39 -3.95
N VAL A 322 32.79 -15.48 -4.77
CA VAL A 322 32.23 -15.81 -6.09
C VAL A 322 33.28 -15.59 -7.18
N PRO A 323 33.57 -16.59 -8.06
CA PRO A 323 34.64 -16.53 -9.05
C PRO A 323 34.46 -15.45 -10.13
N ASP A 324 33.22 -15.25 -10.61
CA ASP A 324 32.87 -14.18 -11.57
C ASP A 324 31.63 -13.43 -11.10
N ARG A 325 31.79 -12.14 -10.82
CA ARG A 325 30.76 -11.27 -10.24
C ARG A 325 29.80 -10.71 -11.29
N GLN A 326 30.16 -10.79 -12.58
CA GLN A 326 29.30 -10.31 -13.66
C GLN A 326 28.11 -11.24 -13.91
N ASP A 327 28.20 -12.51 -13.49
CA ASP A 327 27.16 -13.53 -13.70
C ASP A 327 26.15 -13.66 -12.55
N ALA A 328 26.25 -12.82 -11.51
CA ALA A 328 25.33 -12.88 -10.38
C ALA A 328 23.85 -12.75 -10.80
N SER A 329 23.00 -13.68 -10.38
CA SER A 329 21.56 -13.66 -10.66
C SER A 329 20.78 -12.81 -9.67
N ILE A 330 21.26 -12.70 -8.43
CA ILE A 330 20.66 -11.89 -7.36
C ILE A 330 21.72 -11.46 -6.33
N TYR A 331 21.56 -10.25 -5.79
CA TYR A 331 22.36 -9.76 -4.67
C TYR A 331 21.54 -9.77 -3.39
N VAL A 332 22.06 -10.39 -2.34
CA VAL A 332 21.37 -10.56 -1.05
C VAL A 332 22.12 -9.80 0.03
N LEU A 333 21.44 -8.91 0.76
CA LEU A 333 22.01 -8.18 1.89
C LEU A 333 21.33 -8.63 3.19
N TYR A 334 22.13 -9.02 4.18
CA TYR A 334 21.64 -9.44 5.49
C TYR A 334 21.68 -8.30 6.53
N LEU A 335 20.57 -8.10 7.24
CA LEU A 335 20.36 -7.08 8.27
C LEU A 335 19.91 -7.76 9.56
N ASP A 336 20.79 -7.77 10.56
CA ASP A 336 20.61 -8.54 11.79
C ASP A 336 19.69 -7.88 12.83
N GLY A 337 19.33 -8.66 13.85
CA GLY A 337 18.52 -8.24 14.98
C GLY A 337 19.20 -7.27 15.93
N ILE A 338 18.46 -6.82 16.95
CA ILE A 338 18.86 -5.74 17.86
C ILE A 338 20.07 -6.05 18.75
N ASN A 339 20.55 -7.30 18.78
CA ASN A 339 21.72 -7.72 19.56
C ASN A 339 23.05 -7.29 18.93
N GLN A 340 23.05 -6.78 17.69
CA GLN A 340 24.27 -6.44 16.97
C GLN A 340 24.95 -5.18 17.52
N GLY A 341 26.15 -5.33 18.10
CA GLY A 341 27.01 -4.23 18.57
C GLY A 341 28.30 -4.02 17.77
N SER A 342 28.75 -5.06 17.06
CA SER A 342 29.96 -5.09 16.23
C SER A 342 29.70 -5.74 14.86
N TYR A 343 30.70 -5.75 13.97
CA TYR A 343 30.56 -6.35 12.63
C TYR A 343 30.52 -7.88 12.67
N GLN A 344 30.94 -8.46 13.79
CA GLN A 344 30.91 -9.89 14.03
C GLN A 344 29.51 -10.30 14.48
N TYR A 345 28.91 -11.28 13.82
CA TYR A 345 27.61 -11.79 14.22
C TYR A 345 27.71 -12.82 15.34
N LEU A 346 26.56 -13.09 15.98
CA LEU A 346 26.44 -14.20 16.92
C LEU A 346 26.67 -15.54 16.18
N PRO A 347 27.22 -16.57 16.85
CA PRO A 347 27.51 -17.86 16.21
C PRO A 347 26.31 -18.50 15.49
N ILE A 348 25.09 -18.32 16.01
CA ILE A 348 23.85 -18.82 15.41
C ILE A 348 23.53 -18.15 14.06
N VAL A 349 23.84 -16.86 13.94
CA VAL A 349 23.64 -16.06 12.71
C VAL A 349 24.71 -16.40 11.68
N GLU A 350 25.98 -16.52 12.10
CA GLU A 350 27.05 -16.97 11.20
C GLU A 350 26.73 -18.36 10.65
N ASN A 351 26.29 -19.30 11.51
CA ASN A 351 25.89 -20.64 11.07
C ASN A 351 24.76 -20.61 10.04
N PHE A 352 23.74 -19.76 10.25
CA PHE A 352 22.65 -19.57 9.31
C PHE A 352 23.15 -19.04 7.96
N LEU A 353 23.97 -17.99 7.95
CA LEU A 353 24.48 -17.40 6.71
C LEU A 353 25.37 -18.36 5.94
N ASP A 354 26.27 -19.06 6.62
CA ASP A 354 27.17 -20.04 6.00
C ASP A 354 26.35 -21.19 5.38
N ARG A 355 25.35 -21.72 6.09
CA ARG A 355 24.46 -22.75 5.53
C ARG A 355 23.57 -22.24 4.41
N LEU A 356 23.15 -20.97 4.45
CA LEU A 356 22.36 -20.36 3.39
C LEU A 356 23.17 -20.25 2.10
N ALA A 357 24.43 -19.80 2.19
CA ALA A 357 25.33 -19.75 1.04
C ALA A 357 25.50 -21.14 0.41
N ASN A 358 25.73 -22.17 1.24
CA ASN A 358 25.83 -23.56 0.77
C ASN A 358 24.53 -24.12 0.16
N ALA A 359 23.36 -23.60 0.56
CA ALA A 359 22.05 -24.02 0.05
C ALA A 359 21.63 -23.26 -1.22
N THR A 360 22.36 -22.22 -1.61
CA THR A 360 22.10 -21.43 -2.82
C THR A 360 23.17 -21.68 -3.88
N PRO A 361 22.85 -21.55 -5.18
CA PRO A 361 23.87 -21.70 -6.22
C PRO A 361 24.89 -20.54 -6.19
N PRO A 362 26.09 -20.72 -6.79
CA PRO A 362 27.20 -19.75 -6.67
C PRO A 362 26.94 -18.36 -7.27
N ASP A 363 25.90 -18.21 -8.07
CA ASP A 363 25.47 -16.95 -8.69
C ASP A 363 24.61 -16.07 -7.74
N VAL A 364 24.27 -16.57 -6.54
CA VAL A 364 23.62 -15.82 -5.47
C VAL A 364 24.68 -15.16 -4.58
N VAL A 365 24.81 -13.83 -4.68
CA VAL A 365 25.84 -13.08 -3.95
C VAL A 365 25.30 -12.64 -2.59
N ILE A 366 25.76 -13.25 -1.49
CA ILE A 366 25.32 -12.92 -0.12
C ILE A 366 26.35 -12.01 0.58
N ILE A 367 25.90 -10.80 0.93
CA ILE A 367 26.68 -9.77 1.61
C ILE A 367 26.27 -9.71 3.10
N LYS A 368 27.25 -9.84 3.98
CA LYS A 368 27.12 -9.75 5.44
C LYS A 368 28.02 -8.64 6.02
N GLY A 369 27.91 -8.37 7.32
CA GLY A 369 28.72 -7.38 8.03
C GLY A 369 28.16 -5.95 8.02
N ILE A 370 26.86 -5.80 7.76
CA ILE A 370 26.21 -4.49 7.71
C ILE A 370 25.69 -4.12 9.09
N MET A 371 25.80 -2.84 9.48
CA MET A 371 25.24 -2.27 10.70
C MET A 371 23.88 -1.60 10.43
N PRO A 372 22.74 -2.32 10.50
CA PRO A 372 21.41 -1.79 10.18
C PRO A 372 21.02 -0.58 11.03
N TYR A 373 21.59 -0.45 12.23
CA TYR A 373 21.24 0.58 13.20
C TYR A 373 22.16 1.82 13.16
N SER A 374 23.01 1.99 12.13
CA SER A 374 23.85 3.18 11.95
C SER A 374 23.76 3.72 10.53
N ALA A 375 23.47 5.02 10.39
CA ALA A 375 23.45 5.72 9.10
C ALA A 375 24.84 5.86 8.44
N THR A 376 25.92 5.47 9.14
CA THR A 376 27.30 5.58 8.65
C THR A 376 28.07 4.26 8.72
N ASN A 377 27.36 3.15 8.90
CA ASN A 377 27.91 1.81 9.10
C ASN A 377 28.96 1.71 10.23
N ARG A 378 28.90 2.56 11.26
CA ARG A 378 29.89 2.60 12.34
C ARG A 378 29.52 1.65 13.48
N SER A 379 30.44 0.76 13.87
CA SER A 379 30.29 -0.07 15.07
C SER A 379 30.22 0.77 16.35
N LEU A 380 29.72 0.15 17.43
CA LEU A 380 29.76 0.76 18.77
C LEU A 380 31.16 0.69 19.40
N THR A 381 31.97 -0.27 18.94
CA THR A 381 33.26 -0.66 19.52
C THR A 381 34.46 0.13 19.00
N THR A 382 34.31 0.90 17.92
CA THR A 382 35.41 1.58 17.23
C THR A 382 35.08 3.06 17.01
N ASP A 383 36.08 3.95 17.13
CA ASP A 383 35.98 5.39 16.79
C ASP A 383 34.87 6.20 17.49
N ARG A 384 34.47 5.84 18.72
CA ARG A 384 33.52 6.59 19.56
C ARG A 384 34.12 6.99 20.92
N PRO A 385 33.71 8.13 21.51
CA PRO A 385 33.99 8.40 22.92
C PRO A 385 33.48 7.22 23.77
N LEU A 386 34.30 6.75 24.71
CA LEU A 386 34.02 5.55 25.53
C LEU A 386 33.95 4.21 24.74
N ALA A 387 34.56 4.11 23.56
CA ALA A 387 34.66 2.84 22.82
C ALA A 387 35.22 1.67 23.66
N PHE A 388 36.10 1.93 24.64
CA PHE A 388 36.58 0.90 25.58
C PHE A 388 35.43 0.29 26.40
N LEU A 389 34.44 1.10 26.81
CA LEU A 389 33.27 0.63 27.56
C LEU A 389 32.41 -0.24 26.66
N TRP A 390 32.15 0.20 25.43
CA TRP A 390 31.40 -0.58 24.45
C TRP A 390 32.07 -1.90 24.08
N ASN A 391 33.40 -1.94 24.00
CA ASN A 391 34.15 -3.20 23.82
C ASN A 391 33.96 -4.17 24.99
N ILE A 392 33.92 -3.67 26.24
CA ILE A 392 33.64 -4.50 27.41
C ILE A 392 32.21 -5.03 27.35
N LEU A 393 31.23 -4.18 27.01
CA LEU A 393 29.82 -4.56 26.88
C LEU A 393 29.61 -5.59 25.76
N ASP A 394 30.22 -5.38 24.59
CA ASP A 394 30.13 -6.28 23.43
C ASP A 394 30.78 -7.64 23.73
N SER A 395 31.94 -7.66 24.38
CA SER A 395 32.59 -8.93 24.79
C SER A 395 31.75 -9.72 25.79
N ILE A 396 31.06 -9.04 26.71
CA ILE A 396 30.12 -9.68 27.64
C ILE A 396 28.90 -10.22 26.89
N ALA A 397 28.33 -9.45 25.96
CA ALA A 397 27.17 -9.83 25.16
C ALA A 397 27.46 -11.03 24.25
N GLN A 398 28.62 -11.07 23.58
CA GLN A 398 29.03 -12.20 22.73
C GLN A 398 29.24 -13.50 23.50
N ARG A 399 29.69 -13.42 24.77
CA ARG A 399 29.92 -14.61 25.61
C ARG A 399 28.68 -15.10 26.32
N ASN A 400 27.81 -14.17 26.76
CA ASN A 400 26.56 -14.49 27.41
C ASN A 400 25.48 -13.46 27.01
N PRO A 401 24.73 -13.73 25.93
CA PRO A 401 23.66 -12.85 25.45
C PRO A 401 22.57 -12.59 26.49
N ASN A 402 22.38 -13.50 27.45
CA ASN A 402 21.38 -13.39 28.52
C ASN A 402 21.82 -12.49 29.69
N ASN A 403 23.02 -11.90 29.63
CA ASN A 403 23.48 -10.98 30.66
C ASN A 403 22.68 -9.67 30.61
N PRO A 404 22.14 -9.15 31.73
CA PRO A 404 21.39 -7.88 31.75
C PRO A 404 22.17 -6.69 31.18
N ILE A 405 23.50 -6.75 31.21
CA ILE A 405 24.41 -5.75 30.65
C ILE A 405 24.33 -5.70 29.11
N ALA A 406 24.08 -6.84 28.44
CA ALA A 406 23.86 -6.91 26.99
C ALA A 406 22.58 -6.16 26.57
N GLY A 407 21.61 -6.05 27.48
CA GLY A 407 20.36 -5.32 27.27
C GLY A 407 20.55 -3.82 26.95
N ILE A 408 21.69 -3.23 27.29
CA ILE A 408 22.00 -1.82 26.96
C ILE A 408 22.16 -1.62 25.45
N ILE A 409 22.82 -2.55 24.76
CA ILE A 409 22.98 -2.52 23.29
C ILE A 409 21.60 -2.68 22.63
N ASN A 410 20.82 -3.64 23.11
CA ASN A 410 19.48 -3.92 22.62
C ASN A 410 18.58 -2.70 22.72
N LEU A 411 18.62 -2.00 23.85
CA LEU A 411 17.77 -0.83 24.07
C LEU A 411 18.12 0.33 23.12
N ARG A 412 19.41 0.58 22.87
CA ARG A 412 19.84 1.55 21.85
C ARG A 412 19.36 1.16 20.45
N ASN A 413 19.47 -0.12 20.10
CA ASN A 413 19.05 -0.61 18.79
C ASN A 413 17.51 -0.61 18.62
N VAL A 414 16.76 -0.89 19.69
CA VAL A 414 15.30 -0.70 19.73
C VAL A 414 14.93 0.76 19.52
N ALA A 415 15.66 1.71 20.14
CA ALA A 415 15.46 3.13 19.88
C ALA A 415 15.72 3.45 18.39
N ALA A 416 16.77 2.89 17.77
CA ALA A 416 17.02 3.06 16.35
C ALA A 416 15.89 2.48 15.47
N VAL A 417 15.32 1.32 15.81
CA VAL A 417 14.12 0.79 15.14
C VAL A 417 12.94 1.76 15.25
N ALA A 418 12.72 2.35 16.44
CA ALA A 418 11.70 3.36 16.64
C ALA A 418 11.95 4.61 15.79
N VAL A 419 13.21 5.05 15.63
CA VAL A 419 13.60 6.14 14.72
C VAL A 419 13.28 5.79 13.27
N ALA A 420 13.61 4.58 12.83
CA ALA A 420 13.36 4.10 11.47
C ALA A 420 11.86 3.93 11.15
N ALA A 421 11.02 3.75 12.19
CA ALA A 421 9.57 3.63 12.09
C ALA A 421 8.82 4.97 12.23
N ASP A 422 9.42 5.96 12.89
CA ASP A 422 8.82 7.27 13.14
C ASP A 422 8.83 8.15 11.87
N PRO A 423 7.68 8.57 11.34
CA PRO A 423 7.59 9.37 10.11
C PRO A 423 8.44 10.65 10.08
N ARG A 424 8.82 11.18 11.24
CA ARG A 424 9.62 12.42 11.37
C ARG A 424 11.10 12.16 11.14
N TYR A 425 11.61 11.04 11.65
CA TYR A 425 13.04 10.71 11.59
C TYR A 425 13.37 9.63 10.54
N SER A 426 12.37 8.83 10.16
CA SER A 426 12.54 7.65 9.32
C SER A 426 13.16 7.97 7.97
N LEU A 427 12.81 9.11 7.36
CA LEU A 427 13.34 9.48 6.04
C LEU A 427 14.86 9.59 6.07
N ILE A 428 15.41 10.33 7.04
CA ILE A 428 16.86 10.52 7.17
C ILE A 428 17.56 9.21 7.57
N GLN A 429 17.04 8.52 8.59
CA GLN A 429 17.62 7.26 9.08
C GLN A 429 17.69 6.20 7.97
N ASN A 430 16.59 6.03 7.25
CA ASN A 430 16.46 5.00 6.24
C ASN A 430 17.22 5.36 4.95
N GLN A 431 17.33 6.64 4.59
CA GLN A 431 18.21 7.10 3.51
C GLN A 431 19.68 6.81 3.85
N GLY A 432 20.10 7.08 5.09
CA GLY A 432 21.46 6.77 5.55
C GLY A 432 21.78 5.27 5.49
N LEU A 433 20.85 4.42 5.94
CA LEU A 433 21.00 2.98 5.79
C LEU A 433 21.04 2.55 4.31
N ALA A 434 20.13 3.07 3.47
CA ALA A 434 20.09 2.72 2.05
C ALA A 434 21.38 3.11 1.33
N GLN A 435 22.00 4.23 1.70
CA GLN A 435 23.32 4.62 1.19
C GLN A 435 24.40 3.60 1.56
N VAL A 436 24.42 3.12 2.81
CA VAL A 436 25.33 2.04 3.23
C VAL A 436 25.11 0.78 2.40
N LEU A 437 23.85 0.37 2.19
CA LEU A 437 23.54 -0.81 1.38
C LEU A 437 23.97 -0.64 -0.07
N PHE A 438 23.74 0.54 -0.65
CA PHE A 438 24.13 0.88 -2.00
C PHE A 438 25.65 0.86 -2.18
N ASP A 439 26.40 1.46 -1.25
CA ASP A 439 27.87 1.48 -1.30
C ASP A 439 28.45 0.06 -1.12
N SER A 440 27.86 -0.75 -0.25
CA SER A 440 28.19 -2.19 -0.12
C SER A 440 27.95 -2.95 -1.43
N LEU A 441 26.80 -2.75 -2.08
CA LEU A 441 26.50 -3.36 -3.38
C LEU A 441 27.53 -2.97 -4.44
N LEU A 442 27.86 -1.69 -4.56
CA LEU A 442 28.87 -1.20 -5.49
C LEU A 442 30.25 -1.82 -5.22
N TYR A 443 30.66 -1.86 -3.95
CA TYR A 443 31.93 -2.46 -3.54
C TYR A 443 32.02 -3.95 -3.93
N PHE A 444 30.92 -4.68 -3.82
CA PHE A 444 30.83 -6.10 -4.19
C PHE A 444 30.47 -6.36 -5.66
N GLY A 445 30.48 -5.33 -6.51
CA GLY A 445 30.41 -5.48 -7.96
C GLY A 445 29.02 -5.40 -8.58
N TYR A 446 28.01 -4.90 -7.86
CA TYR A 446 26.68 -4.67 -8.42
C TYR A 446 26.74 -3.70 -9.62
N PRO A 447 26.35 -4.12 -10.84
CA PRO A 447 26.44 -3.27 -12.02
C PRO A 447 25.31 -2.22 -12.02
N LEU A 448 25.65 -0.94 -12.01
CA LEU A 448 24.67 0.15 -12.05
C LEU A 448 23.82 0.10 -13.33
N GLY A 449 22.52 0.34 -13.19
CA GLY A 449 21.57 0.30 -14.30
C GLY A 449 21.21 -1.10 -14.81
N SER A 450 21.83 -2.17 -14.28
CA SER A 450 21.51 -3.55 -14.70
C SER A 450 20.13 -4.03 -14.30
N GLN A 451 19.50 -3.38 -13.31
CA GLN A 451 18.24 -3.78 -12.70
C GLN A 451 18.23 -5.25 -12.22
N LYS A 452 19.42 -5.81 -11.90
CA LYS A 452 19.51 -7.14 -11.31
C LYS A 452 18.77 -7.18 -9.97
N PRO A 453 18.01 -8.25 -9.66
CA PRO A 453 17.26 -8.34 -8.42
C PRO A 453 18.11 -8.17 -7.17
N ILE A 454 17.52 -7.53 -6.15
CA ILE A 454 18.13 -7.37 -4.83
C ILE A 454 17.18 -7.96 -3.79
N ALA A 455 17.68 -8.82 -2.90
CA ALA A 455 16.95 -9.32 -1.74
C ALA A 455 17.50 -8.73 -0.44
N LEU A 456 16.62 -8.23 0.43
CA LEU A 456 16.95 -7.79 1.78
C LEU A 456 16.45 -8.81 2.80
N ILE A 457 17.35 -9.53 3.46
CA ILE A 457 17.00 -10.44 4.56
C ILE A 457 17.12 -9.68 5.88
N GLY A 458 16.01 -9.50 6.60
CA GLY A 458 15.96 -8.76 7.86
C GLY A 458 15.47 -9.61 9.02
N TYR A 459 16.29 -9.81 10.04
CA TYR A 459 15.92 -10.52 11.27
C TYR A 459 15.43 -9.56 12.36
N SER A 460 14.28 -9.85 12.99
CA SER A 460 13.73 -9.05 14.10
C SER A 460 13.64 -7.54 13.75
N GLY A 461 14.31 -6.66 14.49
CA GLY A 461 14.42 -5.22 14.17
C GLY A 461 14.99 -4.93 12.78
N GLY A 462 15.83 -5.81 12.25
CA GLY A 462 16.36 -5.76 10.88
C GLY A 462 15.26 -5.78 9.82
N GLY A 463 14.09 -6.38 10.10
CA GLY A 463 12.93 -6.32 9.19
C GLY A 463 12.41 -4.90 8.95
N GLN A 464 12.32 -4.06 9.99
CA GLN A 464 11.96 -2.65 9.85
C GLN A 464 13.03 -1.89 9.06
N MET A 465 14.30 -2.21 9.29
CA MET A 465 15.43 -1.57 8.63
C MET A 465 15.46 -1.90 7.13
N SER A 466 15.27 -3.17 6.76
CA SER A 466 15.11 -3.61 5.37
C SER A 466 13.98 -2.84 4.68
N MET A 467 12.77 -2.87 5.26
CA MET A 467 11.60 -2.18 4.71
C MET A 467 11.77 -0.65 4.69
N GLY A 468 12.53 -0.10 5.62
CA GLY A 468 12.93 1.30 5.67
C GLY A 468 13.75 1.71 4.44
N ALA A 469 14.75 0.90 4.08
CA ALA A 469 15.71 1.20 3.02
C ALA A 469 15.15 1.01 1.59
N VAL A 470 14.15 0.15 1.40
CA VAL A 470 13.59 -0.20 0.07
C VAL A 470 13.32 1.02 -0.83
N PRO A 471 12.60 2.09 -0.41
CA PRO A 471 12.26 3.18 -1.31
C PRO A 471 13.48 3.89 -1.90
N PHE A 472 14.50 4.09 -1.07
CA PHE A 472 15.71 4.80 -1.43
C PHE A 472 16.65 3.92 -2.25
N LEU A 473 16.79 2.65 -1.87
CA LEU A 473 17.61 1.70 -2.61
C LEU A 473 17.03 1.42 -4.01
N LYS A 474 15.71 1.29 -4.13
CA LYS A 474 15.03 1.12 -5.42
C LYS A 474 15.20 2.36 -6.30
N GLN A 475 15.10 3.56 -5.72
CA GLN A 475 15.36 4.81 -6.45
C GLN A 475 16.81 4.90 -6.96
N ALA A 476 17.79 4.47 -6.16
CA ALA A 476 19.20 4.54 -6.52
C ALA A 476 19.63 3.48 -7.55
N THR A 477 19.01 2.30 -7.55
CA THR A 477 19.44 1.14 -8.36
C THR A 477 18.55 0.85 -9.56
N GLY A 478 17.27 1.27 -9.52
CA GLY A 478 16.25 0.84 -10.47
C GLY A 478 15.87 -0.64 -10.37
N ALA A 479 16.43 -1.38 -9.41
CA ALA A 479 16.27 -2.82 -9.30
C ALA A 479 14.90 -3.25 -8.76
N PRO A 480 14.39 -4.44 -9.14
CA PRO A 480 13.34 -5.11 -8.38
C PRO A 480 13.92 -5.53 -7.03
N ILE A 481 13.26 -5.11 -5.94
CA ILE A 481 13.68 -5.40 -4.56
C ILE A 481 12.65 -6.28 -3.86
N GLU A 482 13.08 -7.46 -3.43
CA GLU A 482 12.32 -8.33 -2.54
C GLU A 482 12.83 -8.20 -1.09
N ALA A 483 11.94 -8.30 -0.11
CA ALA A 483 12.29 -8.30 1.30
C ALA A 483 11.88 -9.64 1.93
N ILE A 484 12.81 -10.29 2.61
CA ILE A 484 12.57 -11.52 3.37
C ILE A 484 12.73 -11.15 4.84
N SER A 485 11.60 -11.05 5.54
CA SER A 485 11.57 -10.72 6.95
C SER A 485 11.47 -11.99 7.79
N LEU A 486 12.50 -12.25 8.58
CA LEU A 486 12.56 -13.37 9.52
C LEU A 486 12.19 -12.87 10.92
N ALA A 487 11.02 -13.26 11.43
CA ALA A 487 10.51 -12.82 12.73
C ALA A 487 10.52 -11.27 12.89
N GLY A 488 10.31 -10.52 11.80
CA GLY A 488 10.62 -9.09 11.77
C GLY A 488 9.58 -8.19 12.43
N VAL A 489 10.02 -7.18 13.17
CA VAL A 489 9.12 -6.19 13.78
C VAL A 489 8.99 -5.00 12.83
N ILE A 490 7.98 -5.00 11.96
CA ILE A 490 7.79 -3.99 10.91
C ILE A 490 6.64 -3.05 11.28
N SER A 491 6.82 -1.75 11.08
CA SER A 491 5.82 -0.70 11.33
C SER A 491 4.72 -0.60 10.26
N GLY A 492 5.06 -1.00 9.04
CA GLY A 492 4.18 -0.97 7.88
C GLY A 492 4.03 0.41 7.22
N ASN A 493 4.68 1.43 7.76
CA ASN A 493 4.67 2.79 7.20
C ASN A 493 5.77 3.03 6.16
N THR A 494 6.75 2.12 6.05
CA THR A 494 7.93 2.24 5.19
C THR A 494 7.99 1.10 4.17
N GLY A 495 8.28 1.43 2.91
CA GLY A 495 8.58 0.45 1.85
C GLY A 495 7.46 -0.46 1.36
N ALA A 496 6.37 -0.65 2.12
CA ALA A 496 5.36 -1.67 1.84
C ALA A 496 4.69 -1.58 0.45
N MET A 497 4.48 -0.35 -0.06
CA MET A 497 3.90 -0.15 -1.40
C MET A 497 4.95 -0.18 -2.52
N VAL A 498 6.23 -0.02 -2.18
CA VAL A 498 7.34 0.14 -3.12
C VAL A 498 8.06 -1.19 -3.39
N VAL A 499 8.17 -2.04 -2.38
CA VAL A 499 8.76 -3.39 -2.47
C VAL A 499 8.01 -4.24 -3.51
N GLU A 500 8.70 -5.13 -4.21
CA GLU A 500 8.06 -6.10 -5.12
C GLU A 500 7.24 -7.10 -4.32
N ARG A 501 7.91 -7.74 -3.36
CA ARG A 501 7.31 -8.68 -2.43
C ARG A 501 7.98 -8.60 -1.07
N LEU A 502 7.18 -8.61 -0.01
CA LEU A 502 7.61 -8.87 1.35
C LEU A 502 7.19 -10.29 1.73
N TYR A 503 8.15 -11.20 1.88
CA TYR A 503 7.94 -12.51 2.48
C TYR A 503 8.20 -12.40 3.99
N HIS A 504 7.13 -12.46 4.78
CA HIS A 504 7.20 -12.28 6.22
C HIS A 504 7.02 -13.63 6.93
N LEU A 505 8.14 -14.22 7.34
CA LEU A 505 8.23 -15.53 7.98
C LEU A 505 8.08 -15.34 9.50
N VAL A 506 7.03 -15.93 10.08
CA VAL A 506 6.69 -15.74 11.50
C VAL A 506 6.30 -17.07 12.14
N GLY A 507 6.82 -17.32 13.35
CA GLY A 507 6.45 -18.46 14.16
C GLY A 507 5.24 -18.18 15.06
N GLU A 508 4.42 -19.18 15.32
CA GLU A 508 3.23 -19.09 16.17
C GLU A 508 3.57 -18.80 17.64
N LYS A 509 4.79 -19.13 18.10
CA LYS A 509 5.24 -18.84 19.47
C LYS A 509 6.08 -17.56 19.56
N ASP A 510 6.17 -16.79 18.48
CA ASP A 510 6.88 -15.51 18.48
C ASP A 510 6.05 -14.43 19.21
N SER A 511 6.43 -14.12 20.45
CA SER A 511 5.79 -13.06 21.23
C SER A 511 6.24 -11.65 20.84
N VAL A 512 7.38 -11.51 20.18
CA VAL A 512 7.99 -10.20 19.85
C VAL A 512 7.38 -9.65 18.56
N GLU A 513 7.24 -10.47 17.50
CA GLU A 513 6.55 -10.04 16.27
C GLU A 513 5.12 -9.62 16.56
N ARG A 514 4.41 -10.36 17.43
CA ARG A 514 3.03 -10.07 17.85
C ARG A 514 2.85 -8.67 18.46
N LEU A 515 3.90 -8.09 19.04
CA LEU A 515 3.85 -6.72 19.53
C LEU A 515 3.79 -5.69 18.39
N GLY A 516 4.32 -6.01 17.21
CA GLY A 516 4.32 -5.14 16.04
C GLY A 516 2.91 -4.68 15.63
N PRO A 517 1.99 -5.59 15.27
CA PRO A 517 0.60 -5.24 14.95
C PRO A 517 -0.13 -4.46 16.05
N ILE A 518 0.26 -4.61 17.32
CA ILE A 518 -0.34 -3.87 18.44
C ILE A 518 0.24 -2.46 18.52
N MET A 519 1.57 -2.34 18.53
CA MET A 519 2.26 -1.07 18.69
C MET A 519 2.13 -0.15 17.50
N PHE A 520 1.93 -0.69 16.28
CA PHE A 520 1.90 0.10 15.04
C PHE A 520 0.49 0.29 14.48
N PRO A 521 -0.16 1.47 14.66
CA PRO A 521 -1.50 1.73 14.15
C PRO A 521 -1.65 1.54 12.64
N GLY A 522 -0.56 1.74 11.88
CA GLY A 522 -0.53 1.46 10.43
C GLY A 522 -0.85 0.00 10.09
N ARG A 523 -0.64 -0.94 11.00
CA ARG A 523 -0.97 -2.37 10.82
C ARG A 523 -2.38 -2.73 11.31
N TRP A 524 -3.11 -1.81 11.95
CA TRP A 524 -4.43 -2.11 12.49
C TRP A 524 -5.45 -2.30 11.36
N PRO A 525 -6.34 -3.30 11.44
CA PRO A 525 -7.36 -3.53 10.40
C PRO A 525 -8.27 -2.33 10.12
N ILE A 526 -8.55 -1.50 11.15
CA ILE A 526 -9.39 -0.30 11.02
C ILE A 526 -8.75 0.79 10.16
N MET A 527 -7.42 0.80 10.07
CA MET A 527 -6.67 1.77 9.27
C MET A 527 -6.57 1.29 7.82
N PHE A 528 -7.72 1.05 7.19
CA PHE A 528 -7.80 0.41 5.88
C PHE A 528 -7.02 1.16 4.78
N LEU A 529 -6.87 2.49 4.90
CA LEU A 529 -6.09 3.32 3.96
C LEU A 529 -4.57 3.35 4.23
N SER A 530 -4.07 2.65 5.26
CA SER A 530 -2.63 2.62 5.53
C SER A 530 -1.86 1.93 4.40
N ASN A 531 -0.61 2.35 4.18
CA ASN A 531 0.26 1.73 3.17
C ASN A 531 0.41 0.23 3.38
N TRP A 532 0.47 -0.23 4.64
CA TRP A 532 0.53 -1.64 4.98
C TRP A 532 -0.73 -2.40 4.55
N ASN A 533 -1.91 -1.95 4.95
CA ASN A 533 -3.16 -2.64 4.62
C ASN A 533 -3.46 -2.56 3.12
N HIS A 534 -3.05 -1.47 2.47
CA HIS A 534 -3.12 -1.35 1.02
C HIS A 534 -2.17 -2.35 0.33
N ALA A 535 -0.92 -2.46 0.76
CA ALA A 535 0.05 -3.42 0.24
C ALA A 535 -0.40 -4.87 0.47
N LYS A 536 -0.97 -5.16 1.65
CA LYS A 536 -1.54 -6.47 1.99
C LYS A 536 -2.69 -6.84 1.05
N ARG A 537 -3.64 -5.93 0.82
CA ARG A 537 -4.75 -6.17 -0.14
C ARG A 537 -4.26 -6.35 -1.57
N ARG A 538 -3.17 -5.67 -1.94
CA ARG A 538 -2.50 -5.78 -3.24
C ARG A 538 -1.62 -7.03 -3.40
N GLY A 539 -1.65 -7.96 -2.45
CA GLY A 539 -0.82 -9.17 -2.50
C GLY A 539 0.69 -8.93 -2.37
N LYS A 540 1.16 -7.71 -2.07
CA LYS A 540 2.60 -7.42 -1.94
C LYS A 540 3.25 -8.03 -0.70
N ILE A 541 2.45 -8.53 0.24
CA ILE A 541 2.92 -9.10 1.51
C ILE A 541 2.44 -10.56 1.60
N SER A 542 3.38 -11.50 1.60
CA SER A 542 3.15 -12.92 1.90
C SER A 542 3.45 -13.18 3.38
N PHE A 543 2.48 -13.66 4.13
CA PHE A 543 2.70 -14.16 5.49
C PHE A 543 2.98 -15.66 5.40
N ILE A 544 4.16 -16.09 5.85
CA ILE A 544 4.59 -17.49 5.83
C ILE A 544 4.70 -17.95 7.28
N SER A 545 3.92 -18.98 7.65
CA SER A 545 4.00 -19.57 8.99
C SER A 545 5.23 -20.47 9.09
N LEU A 546 5.98 -20.32 10.19
CA LEU A 546 7.04 -21.26 10.58
C LEU A 546 6.53 -22.35 11.53
N GLY A 547 5.23 -22.37 11.87
CA GLY A 547 4.68 -23.30 12.86
C GLY A 547 5.11 -22.94 14.29
N PRO A 548 5.40 -23.91 15.19
CA PRO A 548 5.60 -23.66 16.63
C PRO A 548 6.95 -23.04 17.01
N VAL A 549 7.50 -22.16 16.16
CA VAL A 549 8.78 -21.46 16.31
C VAL A 549 8.60 -20.21 17.17
N ALA A 550 9.56 -19.93 18.05
CA ALA A 550 9.61 -18.73 18.90
C ALA A 550 10.48 -17.62 18.28
N HIS A 551 10.77 -16.54 19.01
CA HIS A 551 11.50 -15.40 18.44
C HIS A 551 13.02 -15.63 18.35
N ASN A 552 13.66 -16.07 19.44
CA ASN A 552 15.12 -16.11 19.61
C ASN A 552 15.62 -17.49 20.08
N ASP A 553 16.95 -17.61 20.17
CA ASP A 553 17.68 -18.76 20.73
C ASP A 553 17.43 -20.07 19.96
N GLU A 554 17.70 -21.21 20.59
CA GLU A 554 17.56 -22.54 19.99
C GLU A 554 16.14 -22.87 19.53
N ILE A 555 15.14 -22.17 20.07
CA ILE A 555 13.73 -22.32 19.70
C ILE A 555 13.26 -21.27 18.68
N GLY A 556 14.14 -20.36 18.25
CA GLY A 556 13.90 -19.34 17.25
C GLY A 556 14.08 -19.85 15.81
N PRO A 557 13.94 -18.98 14.79
CA PRO A 557 13.99 -19.39 13.38
C PRO A 557 15.36 -19.89 12.92
N MET A 558 16.43 -19.41 13.53
CA MET A 558 17.81 -19.88 13.26
C MET A 558 18.27 -20.97 14.24
N GLY A 559 17.37 -21.45 15.11
CA GLY A 559 17.67 -22.40 16.18
C GLY A 559 17.72 -23.85 15.73
N THR A 560 18.25 -24.73 16.58
CA THR A 560 18.38 -26.16 16.28
C THR A 560 17.27 -27.03 16.89
N ALA A 561 16.27 -26.44 17.54
CA ALA A 561 15.09 -27.16 18.01
C ALA A 561 14.37 -27.87 16.84
N MET A 562 13.76 -29.01 17.16
CA MET A 562 13.13 -29.91 16.19
C MET A 562 11.65 -29.60 16.02
N LEU A 563 11.19 -29.56 14.78
CA LEU A 563 9.79 -29.54 14.39
C LEU A 563 9.17 -30.94 14.46
N PRO A 564 7.83 -31.05 14.50
CA PRO A 564 7.14 -32.34 14.45
C PRO A 564 7.45 -33.19 13.22
N ASP A 565 7.87 -32.58 12.11
CA ASP A 565 8.22 -33.25 10.86
C ASP A 565 9.68 -33.78 10.83
N GLY A 566 10.43 -33.59 11.92
CA GLY A 566 11.82 -34.05 12.06
C GLY A 566 12.88 -33.11 11.48
N ARG A 567 12.51 -31.95 10.93
CA ARG A 567 13.49 -30.91 10.56
C ARG A 567 13.84 -30.04 11.77
N THR A 568 15.03 -29.43 11.76
CA THR A 568 15.33 -28.34 12.69
C THR A 568 14.66 -27.05 12.22
N HIS A 569 14.43 -26.10 13.13
CA HIS A 569 13.94 -24.76 12.77
C HIS A 569 14.85 -24.09 11.74
N LEU A 570 16.16 -24.19 11.94
CA LEU A 570 17.17 -23.72 10.99
C LEU A 570 17.02 -24.36 9.61
N GLN A 571 16.84 -25.68 9.53
CA GLN A 571 16.66 -26.38 8.25
C GLN A 571 15.40 -25.90 7.52
N GLN A 572 14.26 -25.81 8.21
CA GLN A 572 13.03 -25.28 7.64
C GLN A 572 13.21 -23.84 7.12
N THR A 573 13.87 -22.98 7.90
CA THR A 573 14.13 -21.59 7.52
C THR A 573 15.02 -21.50 6.28
N LEU A 574 16.07 -22.34 6.20
CA LEU A 574 16.94 -22.42 5.04
C LEU A 574 16.19 -22.90 3.79
N ASP A 575 15.40 -23.98 3.90
CA ASP A 575 14.57 -24.51 2.81
C ASP A 575 13.65 -23.43 2.21
N ILE A 576 12.99 -22.65 3.08
CA ILE A 576 12.09 -21.58 2.65
C ILE A 576 12.86 -20.42 2.01
N ILE A 577 13.91 -19.90 2.65
CA ILE A 577 14.63 -18.71 2.17
C ILE A 577 15.39 -19.03 0.88
N SER A 578 16.13 -20.14 0.83
CA SER A 578 16.84 -20.58 -0.39
C SER A 578 15.86 -20.83 -1.54
N GLY A 579 14.70 -21.46 -1.28
CA GLY A 579 13.68 -21.68 -2.28
C GLY A 579 13.02 -20.38 -2.79
N ILE A 580 12.83 -19.37 -1.93
CA ILE A 580 12.39 -18.03 -2.35
C ILE A 580 13.42 -17.35 -3.25
N LEU A 581 14.70 -17.38 -2.86
CA LEU A 581 15.81 -16.75 -3.61
C LEU A 581 16.02 -17.40 -4.98
N THR A 582 15.90 -18.73 -5.05
CA THR A 582 16.11 -19.52 -6.28
C THR A 582 14.83 -19.78 -7.08
N LYS A 583 13.67 -19.31 -6.58
CA LYS A 583 12.33 -19.63 -7.10
C LYS A 583 12.04 -21.14 -7.17
N ASN A 584 12.71 -21.95 -6.34
CA ASN A 584 12.43 -23.37 -6.16
C ASN A 584 11.35 -23.58 -5.09
N TRP A 585 10.09 -23.48 -5.49
CA TRP A 585 8.96 -23.61 -4.57
C TRP A 585 8.79 -24.99 -3.95
N VAL A 586 9.22 -26.05 -4.65
CA VAL A 586 9.21 -27.42 -4.10
C VAL A 586 10.09 -27.50 -2.85
N ALA A 587 11.28 -26.87 -2.89
CA ALA A 587 12.17 -26.81 -1.74
C ALA A 587 11.54 -26.06 -0.55
N THR A 588 10.75 -25.00 -0.82
CA THR A 588 10.08 -24.25 0.26
C THR A 588 8.99 -25.05 0.98
N GLY A 589 8.42 -26.06 0.32
CA GLY A 589 7.18 -26.72 0.77
C GLY A 589 5.93 -25.84 0.68
N LEU A 590 6.02 -24.66 0.05
CA LEU A 590 4.92 -23.72 -0.18
C LEU A 590 4.39 -23.90 -1.61
N ASN A 591 3.09 -23.78 -1.80
CA ASN A 591 2.50 -23.77 -3.14
C ASN A 591 2.49 -22.33 -3.68
N PRO A 592 3.18 -22.02 -4.80
CA PRO A 592 3.20 -20.67 -5.35
C PRO A 592 1.81 -20.19 -5.79
N GLU A 593 0.89 -21.10 -6.11
CA GLU A 593 -0.50 -20.77 -6.41
C GLU A 593 -1.25 -20.21 -5.19
N ASP A 594 -0.82 -20.51 -3.95
CA ASP A 594 -1.40 -19.90 -2.75
C ASP A 594 -1.16 -18.37 -2.69
N PHE A 595 -0.24 -17.87 -3.52
CA PHE A 595 0.13 -16.45 -3.61
C PHE A 595 -0.49 -15.73 -4.82
N ARG A 596 -1.24 -16.44 -5.68
CA ARG A 596 -1.92 -15.91 -6.87
C ARG A 596 -3.43 -15.99 -6.69
N THR A 597 -4.14 -14.95 -7.11
CA THR A 597 -5.61 -15.02 -7.24
C THR A 597 -5.97 -15.50 -8.64
N VAL A 598 -6.73 -16.59 -8.74
CA VAL A 598 -7.26 -17.10 -10.02
C VAL A 598 -8.18 -16.05 -10.65
N SER A 599 -8.02 -15.80 -11.95
CA SER A 599 -8.86 -14.83 -12.67
C SER A 599 -10.23 -15.41 -13.05
N ASN A 600 -11.24 -14.54 -13.19
CA ASN A 600 -12.55 -14.98 -13.70
C ASN A 600 -12.46 -15.54 -15.14
N TYR A 601 -11.48 -15.11 -15.93
CA TYR A 601 -11.24 -15.65 -17.26
C TYR A 601 -10.69 -17.08 -17.20
N GLU A 602 -9.73 -17.36 -16.32
CA GLU A 602 -9.24 -18.74 -16.10
C GLU A 602 -10.35 -19.68 -15.64
N LEU A 603 -11.20 -19.23 -14.71
CA LEU A 603 -12.39 -19.98 -14.29
C LEU A 603 -13.34 -20.23 -15.46
N TYR A 604 -13.65 -19.18 -16.24
CA TYR A 604 -14.49 -19.28 -17.44
C TYR A 604 -13.95 -20.33 -18.43
N LYS A 605 -12.62 -20.40 -18.62
CA LYS A 605 -11.98 -21.36 -19.52
C LYS A 605 -11.96 -22.81 -19.00
N GLN A 606 -12.39 -23.10 -17.77
CA GLN A 606 -12.51 -24.48 -17.30
C GLN A 606 -13.59 -25.27 -18.05
N SER A 607 -14.60 -24.59 -18.61
CA SER A 607 -15.63 -25.24 -19.41
C SER A 607 -15.17 -25.44 -20.86
N LEU A 608 -15.28 -26.68 -21.36
CA LEU A 608 -14.94 -27.01 -22.76
C LEU A 608 -15.71 -26.17 -23.78
N CYS A 609 -16.98 -25.81 -23.52
CA CYS A 609 -17.78 -25.02 -24.45
C CYS A 609 -17.29 -23.58 -24.65
N ASN A 610 -16.36 -23.12 -23.81
CA ASN A 610 -15.76 -21.79 -23.88
C ASN A 610 -14.43 -21.80 -24.67
N HIS A 611 -14.00 -22.97 -25.17
CA HIS A 611 -12.85 -23.12 -26.06
C HIS A 611 -13.30 -23.11 -27.52
N PRO A 612 -12.65 -22.31 -28.40
CA PRO A 612 -12.95 -22.34 -29.83
C PRO A 612 -12.83 -23.73 -30.46
N SER A 613 -11.86 -24.53 -30.00
CA SER A 613 -11.60 -25.90 -30.48
C SER A 613 -12.72 -26.91 -30.17
N TYR A 614 -13.67 -26.55 -29.30
CA TYR A 614 -14.85 -27.38 -29.03
C TYR A 614 -15.83 -27.45 -30.20
N TYR A 615 -15.76 -26.46 -31.10
CA TYR A 615 -16.63 -26.31 -32.25
C TYR A 615 -15.87 -26.71 -33.53
N PRO A 616 -16.43 -27.58 -34.39
CA PRO A 616 -15.81 -27.89 -35.68
C PRO A 616 -15.69 -26.64 -36.55
N LEU A 617 -14.60 -26.48 -37.31
CA LEU A 617 -14.43 -25.34 -38.22
C LEU A 617 -15.46 -25.37 -39.36
N ILE A 618 -15.73 -26.55 -39.92
CA ILE A 618 -16.71 -26.74 -40.99
C ILE A 618 -17.99 -27.29 -40.38
N GLN A 619 -19.06 -26.51 -40.45
CA GLN A 619 -20.37 -26.88 -39.90
C GLN A 619 -21.49 -26.69 -40.94
N SER A 620 -22.54 -27.49 -40.81
CA SER A 620 -23.79 -27.33 -41.56
C SER A 620 -24.97 -27.26 -40.60
N VAL A 621 -25.79 -26.23 -40.78
CA VAL A 621 -27.05 -26.02 -40.04
C VAL A 621 -28.20 -26.02 -41.02
N ASP A 622 -29.38 -26.44 -40.56
CA ASP A 622 -30.61 -26.32 -41.35
C ASP A 622 -30.98 -24.84 -41.43
N SER A 623 -30.99 -24.27 -42.64
CA SER A 623 -31.27 -22.86 -42.88
C SER A 623 -32.72 -22.47 -42.56
N GLN A 624 -33.62 -23.44 -42.37
CA GLN A 624 -34.98 -23.18 -41.87
C GLN A 624 -35.00 -22.97 -40.35
N LEU A 625 -34.02 -23.51 -39.62
CA LEU A 625 -33.97 -23.48 -38.16
C LEU A 625 -32.96 -22.45 -37.62
N TYR A 626 -31.86 -22.26 -38.34
CA TYR A 626 -30.74 -21.42 -37.94
C TYR A 626 -30.29 -20.49 -39.07
N GLN A 627 -29.84 -19.30 -38.69
CA GLN A 627 -29.28 -18.30 -39.60
C GLN A 627 -27.84 -17.95 -39.17
N PRO A 628 -26.94 -17.66 -40.12
CA PRO A 628 -25.63 -17.10 -39.79
C PRO A 628 -25.79 -15.69 -39.20
N ILE A 629 -24.96 -15.35 -38.20
CA ILE A 629 -24.97 -14.02 -37.57
C ILE A 629 -24.47 -12.93 -38.53
N SER A 630 -23.46 -13.26 -39.34
CA SER A 630 -22.90 -12.39 -40.38
C SER A 630 -22.36 -13.25 -41.52
N LYS A 631 -22.17 -12.66 -42.70
CA LYS A 631 -21.53 -13.33 -43.85
C LYS A 631 -20.08 -13.69 -43.55
N TRP A 632 -19.35 -12.80 -42.87
CA TRP A 632 -17.95 -13.00 -42.52
C TRP A 632 -17.81 -13.07 -41.01
N VAL A 633 -17.38 -14.22 -40.52
CA VAL A 633 -17.08 -14.46 -39.10
C VAL A 633 -15.75 -15.17 -38.98
N GLY A 634 -14.93 -14.74 -38.04
CA GLY A 634 -13.65 -15.38 -37.78
C GLY A 634 -13.16 -15.21 -36.36
N ARG A 635 -12.15 -16.00 -36.01
CA ARG A 635 -11.41 -15.90 -34.75
C ARG A 635 -10.17 -15.05 -34.96
N LEU A 636 -10.05 -13.98 -34.18
CA LEU A 636 -8.85 -13.14 -34.22
C LEU A 636 -7.68 -13.88 -33.57
N ILE A 637 -6.53 -13.78 -34.24
CA ILE A 637 -5.26 -14.33 -33.79
C ILE A 637 -4.25 -13.17 -33.80
N LEU A 638 -3.62 -12.92 -32.65
CA LEU A 638 -2.54 -11.95 -32.56
C LEU A 638 -1.28 -12.54 -33.24
N PRO A 639 -0.69 -11.88 -34.25
CA PRO A 639 0.55 -12.37 -34.86
C PRO A 639 1.70 -12.37 -33.84
N THR A 640 2.74 -13.18 -34.07
CA THR A 640 3.95 -13.05 -33.25
C THR A 640 4.66 -11.72 -33.55
N ALA A 641 5.57 -11.30 -32.67
CA ALA A 641 6.35 -10.08 -32.87
C ALA A 641 7.14 -10.10 -34.20
N GLU A 642 7.59 -11.27 -34.63
CA GLU A 642 8.30 -11.49 -35.90
C GLU A 642 7.37 -11.43 -37.12
N GLU A 643 6.15 -11.95 -37.01
CA GLU A 643 5.18 -11.96 -38.12
C GLU A 643 4.55 -10.58 -38.37
N ARG A 644 4.61 -9.69 -37.37
CA ARG A 644 3.91 -8.39 -37.35
C ARG A 644 4.18 -7.52 -38.58
N GLU A 645 5.43 -7.44 -39.02
CA GLU A 645 5.83 -6.61 -40.18
C GLU A 645 5.24 -7.12 -41.50
N GLU A 646 5.05 -8.44 -41.63
CA GLU A 646 4.48 -9.07 -42.82
C GLU A 646 2.94 -9.04 -42.80
N VAL A 647 2.34 -9.26 -41.63
CA VAL A 647 0.88 -9.31 -41.47
C VAL A 647 0.26 -7.93 -41.64
N LYS A 648 0.88 -6.87 -41.10
CA LYS A 648 0.37 -5.47 -41.15
C LYS A 648 -1.09 -5.34 -40.68
N GLY A 649 -1.37 -5.89 -39.51
CA GLY A 649 -2.70 -6.03 -38.94
C GLY A 649 -2.73 -7.26 -38.04
N VAL A 650 -3.80 -8.06 -38.13
CA VAL A 650 -3.94 -9.30 -37.34
C VAL A 650 -4.25 -10.49 -38.23
N LEU A 651 -4.15 -11.69 -37.65
CA LEU A 651 -4.56 -12.91 -38.33
C LEU A 651 -6.03 -13.21 -38.02
N LEU A 652 -6.73 -13.83 -38.97
CA LEU A 652 -8.12 -14.24 -38.83
C LEU A 652 -8.29 -15.68 -39.31
N GLU A 653 -8.72 -16.56 -38.43
CA GLU A 653 -9.18 -17.91 -38.81
C GLU A 653 -10.65 -17.83 -39.25
N LEU A 654 -10.90 -18.15 -40.52
CA LEU A 654 -12.22 -18.01 -41.13
C LEU A 654 -13.18 -19.09 -40.64
N LEU A 655 -14.24 -18.70 -39.94
CA LEU A 655 -15.29 -19.60 -39.46
C LEU A 655 -16.52 -19.58 -40.37
N MET A 656 -16.83 -18.42 -40.95
CA MET A 656 -17.86 -18.27 -41.98
C MET A 656 -17.43 -17.22 -43.01
N THR A 657 -17.85 -17.43 -44.25
CA THR A 657 -17.58 -16.56 -45.39
C THR A 657 -18.83 -16.45 -46.27
N ASP A 658 -18.81 -15.53 -47.22
CA ASP A 658 -19.83 -15.46 -48.27
C ASP A 658 -19.85 -16.71 -49.17
N SER A 659 -20.84 -16.80 -50.04
CA SER A 659 -21.03 -17.95 -50.93
C SER A 659 -19.86 -18.21 -51.87
N GLU A 660 -19.14 -17.16 -52.28
CA GLU A 660 -18.02 -17.24 -53.22
C GLU A 660 -16.75 -17.78 -52.53
N ASN A 661 -16.55 -17.42 -51.26
CA ASN A 661 -15.37 -17.80 -50.48
C ASN A 661 -15.60 -18.97 -49.53
N LYS A 662 -16.68 -19.75 -49.72
CA LYS A 662 -17.03 -20.88 -48.83
C LYS A 662 -15.93 -21.94 -48.71
N HIS A 663 -15.14 -22.14 -49.76
CA HIS A 663 -14.00 -23.07 -49.78
C HIS A 663 -12.82 -22.63 -48.90
N ARG A 664 -12.83 -21.40 -48.38
CA ARG A 664 -11.78 -20.83 -47.53
C ARG A 664 -12.06 -20.97 -46.03
N VAL A 665 -13.22 -21.49 -45.63
CA VAL A 665 -13.52 -21.75 -44.21
C VAL A 665 -12.45 -22.69 -43.62
N GLY A 666 -11.93 -22.33 -42.46
CA GLY A 666 -10.83 -22.99 -41.76
C GLY A 666 -9.43 -22.48 -42.13
N GLN A 667 -9.29 -21.59 -43.12
CA GLN A 667 -8.01 -20.96 -43.45
C GLN A 667 -7.71 -19.79 -42.51
N VAL A 668 -6.42 -19.59 -42.22
CA VAL A 668 -5.92 -18.40 -41.52
C VAL A 668 -5.46 -17.38 -42.56
N VAL A 669 -6.01 -16.17 -42.49
CA VAL A 669 -5.79 -15.08 -43.45
C VAL A 669 -5.31 -13.81 -42.75
N ASN A 670 -4.71 -12.87 -43.47
CA ASN A 670 -4.40 -11.55 -42.92
C ASN A 670 -5.69 -10.72 -42.88
N LEU A 671 -5.91 -9.97 -41.81
CA LEU A 671 -6.97 -8.98 -41.66
C LEU A 671 -6.33 -7.60 -41.46
N ARG A 672 -6.69 -6.66 -42.33
CA ARG A 672 -6.07 -5.33 -42.43
C ARG A 672 -7.12 -4.23 -42.52
N TRP A 673 -6.72 -3.02 -42.16
CA TRP A 673 -7.47 -1.81 -42.47
C TRP A 673 -7.38 -1.48 -43.95
N GLY A 674 -8.49 -1.07 -44.56
CA GLY A 674 -8.49 -0.56 -45.93
C GLY A 674 -7.78 0.80 -46.07
N ASP A 675 -7.43 1.18 -47.29
CA ASP A 675 -6.62 2.37 -47.59
C ASP A 675 -7.40 3.70 -47.62
N ASP A 676 -8.62 3.74 -47.10
CA ASP A 676 -9.42 4.97 -47.06
C ASP A 676 -8.76 6.04 -46.18
N SER A 677 -8.66 7.27 -46.67
CA SER A 677 -7.93 8.35 -45.98
C SER A 677 -8.52 8.70 -44.61
N HIS A 678 -9.84 8.65 -44.45
CA HIS A 678 -10.48 8.93 -43.16
C HIS A 678 -10.20 7.80 -42.18
N LEU A 679 -10.30 6.54 -42.63
CA LEU A 679 -9.97 5.37 -41.82
C LEU A 679 -8.52 5.37 -41.37
N GLN A 680 -7.57 5.62 -42.28
CA GLN A 680 -6.14 5.67 -41.95
C GLN A 680 -5.84 6.77 -40.94
N THR A 681 -6.50 7.93 -41.06
CA THR A 681 -6.40 9.01 -40.07
C THR A 681 -6.92 8.58 -38.69
N TYR A 682 -8.05 7.87 -38.64
CA TYR A 682 -8.58 7.32 -37.40
C TYR A 682 -7.62 6.33 -36.77
N VAL A 683 -7.17 5.32 -37.52
CA VAL A 683 -6.25 4.27 -37.03
C VAL A 683 -4.99 4.92 -36.47
N GLN A 684 -4.36 5.83 -37.21
CA GLN A 684 -3.17 6.54 -36.75
C GLN A 684 -3.40 7.34 -35.46
N LEU A 685 -4.59 7.93 -35.27
CA LEU A 685 -4.94 8.71 -34.08
C LEU A 685 -5.05 7.84 -32.82
N VAL A 686 -5.52 6.60 -32.95
CA VAL A 686 -5.76 5.69 -31.81
C VAL A 686 -4.66 4.64 -31.62
N THR A 687 -3.72 4.52 -32.56
CA THR A 687 -2.51 3.70 -32.41
C THR A 687 -1.64 4.24 -31.28
N THR A 688 -1.22 3.37 -30.36
CA THR A 688 -0.47 3.77 -29.16
C THR A 688 0.59 2.74 -28.77
N ASP A 689 1.63 3.19 -28.08
CA ASP A 689 2.55 2.29 -27.37
C ASP A 689 1.87 1.70 -26.14
N VAL A 690 2.12 0.43 -25.86
CA VAL A 690 1.58 -0.28 -24.69
C VAL A 690 2.74 -0.74 -23.82
N ASN A 691 2.82 -0.19 -22.60
CA ASN A 691 3.85 -0.54 -21.61
C ASN A 691 3.23 -0.64 -20.22
N PHE A 692 3.35 -1.79 -19.57
CA PHE A 692 2.77 -1.99 -18.25
C PHE A 692 3.60 -1.30 -17.17
N VAL A 693 2.92 -0.47 -16.37
CA VAL A 693 3.44 0.06 -15.11
C VAL A 693 3.27 -0.97 -13.99
N ASP A 694 4.01 -0.83 -12.89
CA ASP A 694 3.94 -1.75 -11.73
C ASP A 694 2.52 -1.97 -11.19
N ARG A 695 1.65 -0.96 -11.32
CA ARG A 695 0.24 -1.08 -10.92
C ARG A 695 -0.51 -2.15 -11.73
N VAL A 696 -0.20 -2.30 -13.02
CA VAL A 696 -0.80 -3.31 -13.89
C VAL A 696 -0.31 -4.70 -13.49
N ARG A 697 1.00 -4.84 -13.26
CA ARG A 697 1.62 -6.11 -12.78
C ARG A 697 1.00 -6.59 -11.48
N VAL A 698 0.78 -5.68 -10.53
CA VAL A 698 0.09 -5.98 -9.27
C VAL A 698 -1.37 -6.37 -9.50
N SER A 699 -2.10 -5.59 -10.31
CA SER A 699 -3.51 -5.88 -10.63
C SER A 699 -3.69 -7.27 -11.25
N LYS A 700 -2.71 -7.77 -12.00
CA LYS A 700 -2.68 -9.14 -12.52
C LYS A 700 -2.61 -10.19 -11.41
N THR A 701 -1.79 -9.99 -10.39
CA THR A 701 -1.70 -10.91 -9.23
C THR A 701 -3.00 -10.99 -8.42
N GLU A 702 -3.84 -9.96 -8.52
CA GLU A 702 -5.20 -9.91 -7.95
C GLU A 702 -6.23 -10.63 -8.85
N GLY A 703 -5.82 -11.32 -9.91
CA GLY A 703 -6.70 -12.06 -10.81
C GLY A 703 -7.47 -11.18 -11.80
N ASN A 704 -7.04 -9.93 -12.02
CA ASN A 704 -7.59 -9.09 -13.10
C ASN A 704 -6.83 -9.36 -14.41
N ILE A 705 -7.55 -9.36 -15.53
CA ILE A 705 -6.98 -9.56 -16.86
C ILE A 705 -6.51 -8.24 -17.46
N HIS A 706 -5.33 -8.28 -18.07
CA HIS A 706 -4.72 -7.18 -18.83
C HIS A 706 -4.20 -7.75 -20.16
N PRO A 707 -4.05 -6.94 -21.22
CA PRO A 707 -3.62 -7.39 -22.54
C PRO A 707 -2.11 -7.68 -22.58
N GLU A 708 -1.68 -8.70 -21.84
CA GLU A 708 -0.25 -8.99 -21.61
C GLU A 708 0.53 -9.39 -22.86
N ARG A 709 -0.18 -9.92 -23.87
CA ARG A 709 0.43 -10.37 -25.13
C ARG A 709 0.98 -9.22 -25.97
N ILE A 710 0.55 -7.99 -25.66
CA ILE A 710 1.02 -6.74 -26.29
C ILE A 710 1.77 -5.85 -25.30
N ASP A 711 2.19 -6.36 -24.13
CA ASP A 711 3.04 -5.60 -23.21
C ASP A 711 4.40 -5.30 -23.84
N ASN A 712 4.84 -4.05 -23.75
CA ASN A 712 6.04 -3.49 -24.36
C ASN A 712 6.02 -3.42 -25.90
N TRP A 713 4.85 -3.58 -26.53
CA TRP A 713 4.73 -3.33 -27.97
C TRP A 713 4.58 -1.83 -28.25
N GLN A 714 5.23 -1.39 -29.34
CA GLN A 714 5.12 -0.02 -29.85
C GLN A 714 4.12 0.05 -30.99
N ASN A 715 3.46 1.20 -31.16
CA ASN A 715 2.52 1.46 -32.25
C ASN A 715 1.44 0.37 -32.38
N VAL A 716 0.85 -0.08 -31.27
CA VAL A 716 -0.23 -1.07 -31.28
C VAL A 716 -1.48 -0.44 -31.89
N ASP A 717 -1.95 -0.99 -33.01
CA ASP A 717 -3.16 -0.53 -33.68
C ASP A 717 -4.44 -1.12 -33.05
N PRO A 718 -5.66 -0.65 -33.40
CA PRO A 718 -6.89 -1.15 -32.79
C PRO A 718 -7.21 -2.62 -33.07
N LEU A 719 -6.79 -3.19 -34.20
CA LEU A 719 -6.95 -4.63 -34.47
C LEU A 719 -6.03 -5.44 -33.57
N GLU A 720 -4.78 -5.01 -33.42
CA GLU A 720 -3.80 -5.66 -32.54
C GLU A 720 -4.24 -5.57 -31.08
N SER A 721 -4.76 -4.42 -30.66
CA SER A 721 -5.36 -4.20 -29.34
C SER A 721 -6.53 -5.16 -29.10
N LEU A 722 -7.44 -5.28 -30.07
CA LEU A 722 -8.60 -6.17 -30.00
C LEU A 722 -8.19 -7.64 -29.95
N ALA A 723 -7.28 -8.07 -30.83
CA ALA A 723 -6.78 -9.44 -30.89
C ALA A 723 -5.97 -9.80 -29.63
N GLY A 724 -5.18 -8.88 -29.10
CA GLY A 724 -4.33 -9.02 -27.91
C GLY A 724 -5.03 -8.80 -26.57
N ALA A 725 -6.32 -8.44 -26.57
CA ALA A 725 -7.07 -8.03 -25.37
C ALA A 725 -7.21 -9.12 -24.29
N ARG A 726 -7.15 -10.39 -24.69
CA ARG A 726 -7.32 -11.57 -23.82
C ARG A 726 -6.02 -12.35 -23.65
N PRO A 727 -5.90 -13.29 -22.69
CA PRO A 727 -4.74 -14.18 -22.58
C PRO A 727 -4.59 -15.17 -23.73
N GLU A 728 -5.69 -15.58 -24.38
CA GLU A 728 -5.68 -16.53 -25.52
C GLU A 728 -6.40 -15.95 -26.75
N ASP A 729 -6.11 -16.49 -27.93
CA ASP A 729 -6.79 -16.18 -29.20
C ASP A 729 -8.18 -16.83 -29.27
N ASP A 730 -9.13 -16.35 -28.46
CA ASP A 730 -10.51 -16.87 -28.40
C ASP A 730 -11.59 -15.82 -28.68
N LEU A 731 -11.20 -14.71 -29.28
CA LEU A 731 -12.11 -13.64 -29.65
C LEU A 731 -12.72 -13.91 -31.03
N ILE A 732 -14.04 -14.13 -31.06
CA ILE A 732 -14.81 -14.31 -32.30
C ILE A 732 -15.44 -12.99 -32.70
N VAL A 733 -15.27 -12.62 -33.96
CA VAL A 733 -15.75 -11.36 -34.52
C VAL A 733 -16.54 -11.56 -35.81
N ALA A 734 -17.56 -10.74 -36.01
CA ALA A 734 -18.16 -10.50 -37.31
C ALA A 734 -17.46 -9.33 -38.00
N LEU A 735 -17.14 -9.48 -39.29
CA LEU A 735 -16.61 -8.37 -40.07
C LEU A 735 -17.77 -7.57 -40.66
N PRO A 736 -17.83 -6.24 -40.47
CA PRO A 736 -18.81 -5.39 -41.12
C PRO A 736 -18.57 -5.31 -42.62
N GLU A 737 -19.64 -5.30 -43.41
CA GLU A 737 -19.55 -5.14 -44.86
C GLU A 737 -19.26 -3.68 -45.27
N PRO A 738 -18.56 -3.44 -46.39
CA PRO A 738 -17.97 -4.44 -47.29
C PRO A 738 -16.63 -5.01 -46.78
N VAL A 739 -16.38 -6.28 -47.09
CA VAL A 739 -15.08 -6.95 -46.89
C VAL A 739 -14.44 -7.12 -48.27
N VAL A 740 -13.26 -6.55 -48.47
CA VAL A 740 -12.51 -6.67 -49.74
C VAL A 740 -11.53 -7.82 -49.62
N VAL A 741 -11.61 -8.77 -50.54
CA VAL A 741 -10.75 -9.97 -50.59
C VAL A 741 -9.65 -9.74 -51.62
N GLU A 742 -8.39 -9.84 -51.20
CA GLU A 742 -7.22 -9.78 -52.07
C GLU A 742 -6.47 -11.12 -52.02
N ASP A 743 -6.50 -11.85 -53.13
CA ASP A 743 -5.74 -13.09 -53.33
C ASP A 743 -4.75 -12.90 -54.48
N THR A 744 -3.47 -12.75 -54.14
CA THR A 744 -2.38 -12.63 -55.12
C THR A 744 -1.91 -13.99 -55.65
N GLY A 745 -2.41 -15.11 -55.11
CA GLY A 745 -1.94 -16.46 -55.41
C GLY A 745 -0.55 -16.79 -54.85
N ILE A 746 0.11 -15.83 -54.18
CA ILE A 746 1.44 -15.98 -53.57
C ILE A 746 1.36 -15.43 -52.15
N GLY A 747 1.56 -16.30 -51.16
CA GLY A 747 1.50 -15.94 -49.74
C GLY A 747 0.10 -16.09 -49.14
N ARG A 748 -0.13 -15.45 -47.98
CA ARG A 748 -1.40 -15.52 -47.25
C ARG A 748 -2.40 -14.50 -47.81
N LEU A 749 -3.63 -14.96 -48.05
CA LEU A 749 -4.78 -14.11 -48.44
C LEU A 749 -4.92 -12.91 -47.50
N SER A 750 -5.28 -11.74 -48.03
CA SER A 750 -5.56 -10.56 -47.21
C SER A 750 -7.01 -10.10 -47.35
N LEU A 751 -7.65 -9.81 -46.21
CA LEU A 751 -8.97 -9.20 -46.10
C LEU A 751 -8.82 -7.76 -45.62
N TYR A 752 -9.52 -6.84 -46.28
CA TYR A 752 -9.54 -5.43 -45.90
C TYR A 752 -10.93 -5.02 -45.42
N ILE A 753 -10.96 -4.34 -44.28
CA ILE A 753 -12.17 -3.82 -43.63
C ILE A 753 -12.13 -2.31 -43.50
N SER A 754 -13.31 -1.69 -43.58
CA SER A 754 -13.48 -0.23 -43.46
C SER A 754 -13.95 0.22 -42.07
N ARG A 755 -14.29 -0.73 -41.19
CA ARG A 755 -14.85 -0.51 -39.86
C ARG A 755 -14.38 -1.62 -38.91
N GLU A 756 -14.37 -1.30 -37.62
CA GLU A 756 -13.96 -2.23 -36.56
C GLU A 756 -14.76 -3.53 -36.57
N PRO A 757 -14.10 -4.70 -36.38
CA PRO A 757 -14.79 -5.97 -36.18
C PRO A 757 -15.72 -5.91 -34.97
N ILE A 758 -16.88 -6.56 -35.08
CA ILE A 758 -17.88 -6.60 -34.02
C ILE A 758 -17.68 -7.90 -33.23
N GLN A 759 -17.39 -7.80 -31.93
CA GLN A 759 -17.34 -8.97 -31.07
C GLN A 759 -18.72 -9.64 -30.99
N ILE A 760 -18.77 -10.95 -31.26
CA ILE A 760 -20.01 -11.74 -31.25
C ILE A 760 -19.87 -13.00 -30.40
N SER A 761 -21.00 -13.64 -30.11
CA SER A 761 -21.05 -14.95 -29.44
C SER A 761 -21.70 -15.97 -30.37
N GLY A 762 -20.96 -17.01 -30.73
CA GLY A 762 -21.40 -18.01 -31.70
C GLY A 762 -21.29 -17.56 -33.16
N CYS A 763 -21.60 -18.49 -34.07
CA CYS A 763 -21.61 -18.26 -35.51
C CYS A 763 -23.04 -18.21 -36.08
N PHE A 764 -23.97 -18.91 -35.43
CA PHE A 764 -25.35 -19.04 -35.87
C PHE A 764 -26.30 -18.59 -34.77
N TYR A 765 -27.53 -18.26 -35.15
CA TYR A 765 -28.62 -18.08 -34.22
C TYR A 765 -29.89 -18.78 -34.69
N GLY A 766 -30.75 -19.15 -33.74
CA GLY A 766 -32.06 -19.76 -33.98
C GLY A 766 -33.13 -19.09 -33.12
N LEU A 767 -34.39 -19.26 -33.50
CA LEU A 767 -35.53 -18.73 -32.76
C LEU A 767 -36.38 -19.88 -32.21
N VAL A 768 -36.40 -20.01 -30.89
CA VAL A 768 -36.97 -21.20 -30.22
C VAL A 768 -37.85 -20.86 -29.03
N LYS A 769 -38.75 -21.80 -28.69
CA LYS A 769 -39.41 -21.87 -27.40
C LYS A 769 -38.85 -23.04 -26.62
N ILE A 770 -38.51 -22.83 -25.35
CA ILE A 770 -37.99 -23.89 -24.48
C ILE A 770 -39.17 -24.68 -23.93
N ILE A 771 -39.21 -25.98 -24.21
CA ILE A 771 -40.32 -26.86 -23.83
C ILE A 771 -40.04 -27.55 -22.50
N GLN A 772 -38.83 -28.09 -22.35
CA GLN A 772 -38.50 -28.92 -21.20
C GLN A 772 -36.99 -28.97 -20.95
N PHE A 773 -36.59 -28.93 -19.68
CA PHE A 773 -35.26 -29.35 -19.23
C PHE A 773 -35.18 -30.88 -19.17
N VAL A 774 -34.25 -31.46 -19.93
CA VAL A 774 -34.09 -32.91 -20.11
C VAL A 774 -33.07 -33.50 -19.11
N GLY A 775 -32.20 -32.66 -18.53
CA GLY A 775 -31.10 -33.07 -17.65
C GLY A 775 -29.73 -32.74 -18.27
N GLU A 776 -28.68 -32.64 -17.44
CA GLU A 776 -27.29 -32.37 -17.89
C GLU A 776 -27.19 -31.15 -18.82
N ASP A 777 -27.85 -30.05 -18.47
CA ASP A 777 -27.89 -28.81 -19.28
C ASP A 777 -28.49 -28.99 -20.70
N LEU A 778 -29.23 -30.08 -20.94
CA LEU A 778 -29.97 -30.33 -22.17
C LEU A 778 -31.39 -29.84 -22.08
N PHE A 779 -31.84 -29.21 -23.17
CA PHE A 779 -33.17 -28.63 -23.28
C PHE A 779 -33.83 -29.09 -24.56
N ARG A 780 -35.06 -29.58 -24.44
CA ARG A 780 -35.95 -29.76 -25.58
C ARG A 780 -36.54 -28.41 -25.94
N VAL A 781 -36.35 -28.02 -27.19
CA VAL A 781 -36.87 -26.77 -27.74
C VAL A 781 -37.73 -27.05 -28.95
N ARG A 782 -38.59 -26.10 -29.27
CA ARG A 782 -39.36 -26.10 -30.51
C ARG A 782 -39.06 -24.84 -31.30
N HIS A 783 -38.68 -25.02 -32.55
CA HIS A 783 -38.34 -23.93 -33.46
C HIS A 783 -39.57 -23.14 -33.89
N TYR A 784 -39.36 -21.86 -34.16
CA TYR A 784 -40.37 -20.99 -34.74
C TYR A 784 -40.65 -21.39 -36.19
N ASN A 785 -41.91 -21.39 -36.56
CA ASN A 785 -42.34 -21.69 -37.92
C ASN A 785 -42.80 -20.39 -38.60
N SER A 786 -42.05 -19.96 -39.60
CA SER A 786 -42.33 -18.72 -40.34
C SER A 786 -43.67 -18.73 -41.08
N ASN A 787 -44.18 -19.92 -41.43
CA ASN A 787 -45.46 -20.05 -42.15
C ASN A 787 -46.67 -19.87 -41.24
N SER A 788 -46.66 -20.48 -40.05
CA SER A 788 -47.74 -20.39 -39.06
C SER A 788 -47.59 -19.18 -38.13
N GLN A 789 -46.39 -18.58 -38.08
CA GLN A 789 -45.99 -17.52 -37.13
C GLN A 789 -46.08 -17.96 -35.66
N GLU A 790 -45.96 -19.26 -35.40
CA GLU A 790 -46.08 -19.88 -34.08
C GLU A 790 -44.89 -20.81 -33.78
N PHE A 791 -44.74 -21.21 -32.52
CA PHE A 791 -43.78 -22.24 -32.11
C PHE A 791 -44.38 -23.65 -32.29
N ASP A 792 -44.64 -24.03 -33.54
CA ASP A 792 -45.13 -25.35 -33.94
C ASP A 792 -44.19 -26.05 -34.96
N GLY A 793 -42.96 -25.55 -35.10
CA GLY A 793 -41.93 -26.12 -35.96
C GLY A 793 -41.25 -27.37 -35.36
N VAL A 794 -40.08 -27.70 -35.91
CA VAL A 794 -39.28 -28.88 -35.53
C VAL A 794 -38.89 -28.83 -34.05
N GLU A 795 -39.00 -29.97 -33.35
CA GLU A 795 -38.43 -30.14 -32.02
C GLU A 795 -36.96 -30.59 -32.10
N GLU A 796 -36.12 -29.99 -31.28
CA GLU A 796 -34.70 -30.33 -31.19
C GLU A 796 -34.26 -30.41 -29.72
N ILE A 797 -33.24 -31.23 -29.43
CA ILE A 797 -32.55 -31.21 -28.14
C ILE A 797 -31.26 -30.42 -28.30
N ILE A 798 -31.17 -29.27 -27.63
CA ILE A 798 -30.00 -28.39 -27.62
C ILE A 798 -29.30 -28.43 -26.26
N TYR A 799 -28.08 -27.90 -26.20
CA TYR A 799 -27.29 -27.78 -24.98
C TYR A 799 -27.18 -26.31 -24.56
N ILE A 800 -27.64 -25.98 -23.36
CA ILE A 800 -27.51 -24.65 -22.76
C ILE A 800 -26.63 -24.79 -21.51
N PRO A 801 -25.30 -24.67 -21.63
CA PRO A 801 -24.35 -24.95 -20.56
C PRO A 801 -24.59 -24.06 -19.33
N SER A 802 -24.41 -24.65 -18.14
CA SER A 802 -24.28 -23.90 -16.89
C SER A 802 -23.01 -23.03 -16.92
N VAL A 803 -23.11 -21.79 -16.43
CA VAL A 803 -21.97 -20.88 -16.36
C VAL A 803 -21.11 -21.21 -15.13
N ILE A 804 -19.79 -21.15 -15.29
CA ILE A 804 -18.84 -21.32 -14.18
C ILE A 804 -18.99 -20.15 -13.21
N VAL A 805 -19.07 -20.46 -11.91
CA VAL A 805 -19.12 -19.45 -10.85
C VAL A 805 -17.86 -18.59 -10.86
N ASP A 806 -18.03 -17.30 -10.62
CA ASP A 806 -16.93 -16.37 -10.51
C ASP A 806 -16.09 -16.61 -9.24
N ARG A 807 -14.98 -15.88 -9.09
CA ARG A 807 -14.09 -15.98 -7.90
C ARG A 807 -14.77 -15.63 -6.57
N ASN A 808 -15.95 -15.00 -6.59
CA ASN A 808 -16.74 -14.67 -5.41
C ASN A 808 -17.84 -15.71 -5.13
N GLY A 809 -17.93 -16.79 -5.92
CA GLY A 809 -18.97 -17.81 -5.81
C GLY A 809 -20.34 -17.35 -6.33
N ILE A 810 -20.37 -16.35 -7.22
CA ILE A 810 -21.56 -15.81 -7.87
C ILE A 810 -21.66 -16.39 -9.29
N SER A 811 -22.84 -16.88 -9.66
CA SER A 811 -23.12 -17.30 -11.04
C SER A 811 -23.64 -16.11 -11.84
N PRO A 812 -22.97 -15.65 -12.91
CA PRO A 812 -23.41 -14.50 -13.71
C PRO A 812 -24.75 -14.71 -14.41
N SER A 813 -25.11 -15.95 -14.72
CA SER A 813 -26.42 -16.34 -15.25
C SER A 813 -26.83 -17.73 -14.75
N GLN A 814 -28.09 -18.11 -14.96
CA GLN A 814 -28.61 -19.44 -14.62
C GLN A 814 -29.52 -19.93 -15.74
N ASN A 815 -29.28 -21.16 -16.19
CA ASN A 815 -30.06 -21.85 -17.22
C ASN A 815 -31.27 -22.62 -16.63
N GLN A 816 -31.34 -22.79 -15.31
CA GLN A 816 -32.41 -23.54 -14.66
C GLN A 816 -33.74 -22.77 -14.66
N GLY A 817 -34.83 -23.46 -15.00
CA GLY A 817 -36.18 -22.91 -14.97
C GLY A 817 -36.51 -21.97 -16.14
N LEU A 818 -35.71 -21.98 -17.20
CA LEU A 818 -35.97 -21.18 -18.41
C LEU A 818 -37.33 -21.53 -19.05
N GLU A 819 -37.75 -22.79 -18.99
CA GLU A 819 -39.06 -23.26 -19.45
C GLU A 819 -40.23 -22.59 -18.70
N ASN A 820 -40.01 -22.19 -17.45
CA ASN A 820 -40.97 -21.53 -16.58
C ASN A 820 -40.86 -19.99 -16.61
N SER A 821 -39.93 -19.44 -17.40
CA SER A 821 -39.74 -17.99 -17.50
C SER A 821 -40.99 -17.30 -18.04
N PRO A 822 -41.45 -16.17 -17.46
CA PRO A 822 -42.62 -15.44 -17.94
C PRO A 822 -42.53 -15.03 -19.42
N VAL A 823 -41.32 -14.87 -19.95
CA VAL A 823 -41.08 -14.46 -21.34
C VAL A 823 -40.92 -15.63 -22.32
N ASN A 824 -40.83 -16.87 -21.83
CA ASN A 824 -40.64 -18.06 -22.67
C ASN A 824 -41.75 -18.27 -23.69
N GLY A 825 -42.98 -17.83 -23.38
CA GLY A 825 -44.11 -17.90 -24.33
C GLY A 825 -43.89 -17.09 -25.62
N LYS A 826 -43.06 -16.04 -25.59
CA LYS A 826 -42.67 -15.26 -26.77
C LYS A 826 -41.42 -15.80 -27.47
N GLY A 827 -40.74 -16.76 -26.84
CA GLY A 827 -39.54 -17.40 -27.35
C GLY A 827 -38.26 -16.59 -27.16
N TRP A 828 -37.18 -17.22 -27.59
CA TRP A 828 -35.80 -16.82 -27.36
C TRP A 828 -34.99 -16.93 -28.64
N TYR A 829 -34.18 -15.91 -28.90
CA TYR A 829 -33.06 -16.02 -29.81
C TYR A 829 -31.92 -16.73 -29.09
N ILE A 830 -31.48 -17.87 -29.61
CA ILE A 830 -30.31 -18.62 -29.13
C ILE A 830 -29.17 -18.40 -30.11
N TYR A 831 -27.99 -18.04 -29.62
CA TYR A 831 -26.78 -17.82 -30.42
C TYR A 831 -25.74 -18.86 -30.05
N GLY A 832 -25.07 -19.44 -31.03
CA GLY A 832 -24.18 -20.56 -30.79
C GLY A 832 -23.64 -21.23 -32.05
N ALA A 833 -23.23 -22.49 -31.89
CA ALA A 833 -22.72 -23.34 -32.95
C ALA A 833 -22.94 -24.82 -32.60
N LYS A 834 -22.79 -25.72 -33.57
CA LYS A 834 -22.84 -27.16 -33.30
C LYS A 834 -21.50 -27.63 -32.74
N ASN A 835 -21.53 -28.52 -31.75
CA ASN A 835 -20.33 -29.23 -31.31
C ASN A 835 -20.00 -30.41 -32.24
N ALA A 836 -18.92 -31.12 -31.95
CA ALA A 836 -18.49 -32.30 -32.72
C ALA A 836 -19.53 -33.44 -32.77
N GLN A 837 -20.46 -33.49 -31.82
CA GLN A 837 -21.57 -34.46 -31.80
C GLN A 837 -22.80 -33.97 -32.58
N GLY A 838 -22.74 -32.81 -33.23
CA GLY A 838 -23.82 -32.24 -34.02
C GLY A 838 -24.92 -31.55 -33.20
N LYS A 839 -24.75 -31.42 -31.87
CA LYS A 839 -25.72 -30.76 -30.99
C LYS A 839 -25.49 -29.26 -31.00
N PHE A 840 -26.56 -28.46 -31.12
CA PHE A 840 -26.45 -27.00 -31.02
C PHE A 840 -26.17 -26.58 -29.58
N VAL A 841 -25.10 -25.83 -29.37
CA VAL A 841 -24.63 -25.36 -28.07
C VAL A 841 -24.86 -23.86 -27.99
N VAL A 842 -25.66 -23.45 -27.02
CA VAL A 842 -26.04 -22.05 -26.82
C VAL A 842 -24.92 -21.34 -26.05
N GLN A 843 -24.33 -20.33 -26.68
CA GLN A 843 -23.28 -19.48 -26.11
C GLN A 843 -23.85 -18.15 -25.60
N ALA A 844 -24.96 -17.68 -26.18
CA ALA A 844 -25.74 -16.56 -25.67
C ALA A 844 -27.24 -16.75 -25.96
N ILE A 845 -28.10 -16.14 -25.15
CA ILE A 845 -29.55 -16.22 -25.32
C ILE A 845 -30.19 -14.86 -25.04
N ALA A 846 -31.17 -14.48 -25.83
CA ALA A 846 -31.89 -13.22 -25.67
C ALA A 846 -33.41 -13.43 -25.83
N PRO A 847 -34.27 -12.87 -24.95
CA PRO A 847 -35.72 -12.93 -25.10
C PRO A 847 -36.15 -12.19 -26.38
N ARG A 848 -36.96 -12.83 -27.25
CA ARG A 848 -37.48 -12.18 -28.47
C ARG A 848 -38.22 -10.88 -28.18
N ALA A 849 -38.94 -10.83 -27.05
CA ALA A 849 -39.69 -9.65 -26.63
C ALA A 849 -38.83 -8.39 -26.45
N LEU A 850 -37.53 -8.53 -26.17
CA LEU A 850 -36.61 -7.40 -25.97
C LEU A 850 -36.40 -6.58 -27.25
N PHE A 851 -36.40 -7.24 -28.41
CA PHE A 851 -36.12 -6.61 -29.70
C PHE A 851 -37.37 -6.06 -30.41
N SER A 852 -38.56 -6.29 -29.83
CA SER A 852 -39.83 -5.89 -30.43
C SER A 852 -40.01 -4.37 -30.48
N LEU A 853 -40.36 -3.86 -31.66
CA LEU A 853 -40.66 -2.44 -31.89
C LEU A 853 -42.00 -1.99 -31.32
N LYS A 854 -42.85 -2.92 -30.86
CA LYS A 854 -44.18 -2.61 -30.32
C LYS A 854 -44.08 -2.30 -28.82
N PRO A 855 -44.29 -1.05 -28.37
CA PRO A 855 -44.22 -0.73 -26.95
C PRO A 855 -45.40 -1.34 -26.19
N LYS A 856 -45.15 -1.92 -25.02
CA LYS A 856 -46.20 -2.34 -24.06
C LYS A 856 -46.89 -1.13 -23.43
N LYS A 857 -46.17 0.00 -23.31
CA LYS A 857 -46.66 1.23 -22.67
C LYS A 857 -46.11 2.46 -23.38
N ILE A 858 -46.93 3.49 -23.55
CA ILE A 858 -46.53 4.79 -24.09
C ILE A 858 -46.73 5.83 -22.98
N ILE A 859 -45.72 6.68 -22.77
CA ILE A 859 -45.78 7.82 -21.85
C ILE A 859 -45.55 9.07 -22.68
N SER A 860 -46.57 9.92 -22.81
CA SER A 860 -46.52 11.17 -23.58
C SER A 860 -46.36 12.40 -22.68
N GLY A 861 -45.75 13.45 -23.23
CA GLY A 861 -45.54 14.74 -22.57
C GLY A 861 -44.20 14.85 -21.85
N LYS A 862 -43.46 15.94 -22.11
CA LYS A 862 -42.10 16.19 -21.60
C LYS A 862 -41.96 16.01 -20.09
N LYS A 863 -42.94 16.48 -19.31
CA LYS A 863 -42.91 16.34 -17.84
C LYS A 863 -43.05 14.88 -17.42
N ALA A 864 -44.03 14.17 -17.98
CA ALA A 864 -44.30 12.78 -17.63
C ALA A 864 -43.15 11.84 -18.01
N THR A 865 -42.49 12.08 -19.14
CA THR A 865 -41.32 11.30 -19.56
C THR A 865 -40.12 11.54 -18.63
N LEU A 866 -39.83 12.79 -18.27
CA LEU A 866 -38.76 13.11 -17.30
C LEU A 866 -39.05 12.55 -15.90
N ASP A 867 -40.29 12.69 -15.42
CA ASP A 867 -40.71 12.14 -14.13
C ASP A 867 -40.57 10.62 -14.11
N TYR A 868 -40.83 9.95 -15.24
CA TYR A 868 -40.64 8.52 -15.35
C TYR A 868 -39.17 8.12 -15.21
N ILE A 869 -38.28 8.78 -15.93
CA ILE A 869 -36.82 8.53 -15.89
C ILE A 869 -36.26 8.78 -14.48
N ASN A 870 -36.61 9.91 -13.87
CA ASN A 870 -36.01 10.34 -12.60
C ASN A 870 -36.53 9.57 -11.38
N TYR A 871 -37.80 9.18 -11.38
CA TYR A 871 -38.45 8.70 -10.14
C TYR A 871 -39.16 7.36 -10.26
N LYS A 872 -39.55 6.92 -11.47
CA LYS A 872 -40.42 5.73 -11.64
C LYS A 872 -39.70 4.52 -12.23
N TYR A 873 -38.66 4.72 -13.04
CA TYR A 873 -37.96 3.64 -13.74
C TYR A 873 -37.42 2.56 -12.78
N TRP A 874 -36.91 2.98 -11.61
CA TRP A 874 -36.36 2.09 -10.57
C TRP A 874 -37.31 1.81 -9.40
N GLN A 875 -38.58 2.25 -9.47
CA GLN A 875 -39.53 2.11 -8.37
C GLN A 875 -40.10 0.67 -8.33
N ASN A 876 -40.07 0.01 -7.16
CA ASN A 876 -40.65 -1.34 -6.92
C ASN A 876 -40.11 -2.48 -7.82
N GLN A 877 -38.80 -2.58 -7.99
CA GLN A 877 -38.15 -3.59 -8.85
C GLN A 877 -38.26 -5.05 -8.37
N VAL A 878 -38.74 -5.33 -7.15
CA VAL A 878 -38.88 -6.71 -6.65
C VAL A 878 -40.08 -7.44 -7.28
N ALA A 879 -41.17 -6.73 -7.58
CA ALA A 879 -42.40 -7.32 -8.09
C ALA A 879 -42.34 -7.82 -9.56
N PRO A 880 -41.67 -7.14 -10.52
CA PRO A 880 -41.59 -7.57 -11.92
C PRO A 880 -40.42 -8.52 -12.22
N LYS A 881 -39.86 -9.22 -11.23
CA LYS A 881 -38.67 -10.08 -11.44
C LYS A 881 -38.95 -11.13 -12.53
N GLY A 882 -38.13 -11.12 -13.58
CA GLY A 882 -38.24 -12.06 -14.71
C GLY A 882 -39.18 -11.62 -15.85
N ASP A 883 -39.81 -10.44 -15.75
CA ASP A 883 -40.60 -9.84 -16.83
C ASP A 883 -39.79 -8.80 -17.62
N ILE A 884 -40.29 -8.44 -18.82
CA ILE A 884 -39.67 -7.47 -19.74
C ILE A 884 -40.73 -6.47 -20.17
N ALA A 885 -40.39 -5.18 -20.19
CA ALA A 885 -41.28 -4.13 -20.66
C ALA A 885 -40.59 -3.20 -21.65
N ASN A 886 -41.22 -3.02 -22.81
CA ASN A 886 -40.81 -2.04 -23.81
C ASN A 886 -41.69 -0.80 -23.64
N ILE A 887 -41.10 0.35 -23.34
CA ILE A 887 -41.83 1.57 -23.00
C ILE A 887 -41.37 2.70 -23.94
N LEU A 888 -42.31 3.30 -24.66
CA LEU A 888 -42.05 4.46 -25.51
C LEU A 888 -42.26 5.74 -24.69
N LEU A 889 -41.19 6.52 -24.54
CA LEU A 889 -41.24 7.84 -23.92
C LEU A 889 -41.33 8.90 -25.02
N ASN A 890 -42.51 9.45 -25.26
CA ASN A 890 -42.75 10.47 -26.25
C ASN A 890 -42.78 11.86 -25.58
N PRO A 891 -41.82 12.75 -25.84
CA PRO A 891 -41.81 14.08 -25.20
C PRO A 891 -42.92 15.01 -25.73
N THR A 892 -43.60 14.66 -26.83
CA THR A 892 -44.68 15.45 -27.40
C THR A 892 -46.03 15.19 -26.71
N GLU A 893 -46.93 16.17 -26.75
CA GLU A 893 -48.30 16.12 -26.18
C GLU A 893 -49.28 15.29 -27.02
N LYS A 894 -48.81 14.61 -28.08
CA LYS A 894 -49.69 13.79 -28.94
C LYS A 894 -50.34 12.67 -28.13
N GLN A 895 -51.65 12.52 -28.31
CA GLN A 895 -52.45 11.51 -27.61
C GLN A 895 -52.10 10.10 -28.11
N GLN A 896 -52.28 9.11 -27.23
CA GLN A 896 -51.94 7.70 -27.49
C GLN A 896 -52.63 7.11 -28.73
N SER A 897 -53.84 7.59 -29.05
CA SER A 897 -54.61 7.20 -30.24
C SER A 897 -53.96 7.63 -31.55
N GLU A 898 -53.26 8.77 -31.59
CA GLU A 898 -52.58 9.27 -32.79
C GLU A 898 -51.25 8.55 -33.04
N ILE A 899 -50.56 8.10 -31.98
CA ILE A 899 -49.27 7.41 -32.06
C ILE A 899 -49.46 5.93 -32.45
N SER A 900 -50.59 5.33 -32.07
CA SER A 900 -50.86 3.91 -32.33
C SER A 900 -51.23 3.60 -33.78
N GLN A 901 -51.46 4.63 -34.62
CA GLN A 901 -51.84 4.48 -36.03
C GLN A 901 -50.66 4.57 -37.01
N THR A 902 -49.50 5.03 -36.57
CA THR A 902 -48.29 5.16 -37.40
C THR A 902 -47.21 4.21 -36.88
N PRO A 903 -46.50 3.46 -37.73
CA PRO A 903 -45.32 2.72 -37.31
C PRO A 903 -44.33 3.69 -36.66
N VAL A 904 -43.90 3.40 -35.43
CA VAL A 904 -42.92 4.22 -34.71
C VAL A 904 -41.54 4.14 -35.37
N TRP A 905 -41.30 3.05 -36.11
CA TRP A 905 -40.02 2.70 -36.72
C TRP A 905 -40.20 2.12 -38.12
N GLU A 906 -39.34 2.52 -39.05
CA GLU A 906 -39.26 1.98 -40.42
C GLU A 906 -37.99 1.14 -40.62
N GLU A 907 -38.02 0.21 -41.58
CA GLU A 907 -36.86 -0.64 -41.90
C GLU A 907 -35.68 0.23 -42.38
N GLY A 908 -34.51 0.02 -41.78
CA GLY A 908 -33.31 0.79 -42.06
C GLY A 908 -33.06 1.98 -41.13
N GLU A 909 -34.04 2.41 -40.34
CA GLU A 909 -33.84 3.48 -39.35
C GLU A 909 -32.81 3.09 -38.30
N GLN A 910 -32.11 4.10 -37.77
CA GLN A 910 -31.05 3.95 -36.79
C GLN A 910 -31.31 4.79 -35.55
N ALA A 911 -30.86 4.29 -34.41
CA ALA A 911 -30.87 5.05 -33.17
C ALA A 911 -29.61 4.76 -32.33
N LEU A 912 -29.31 5.68 -31.41
CA LEU A 912 -28.37 5.42 -30.35
C LEU A 912 -29.09 4.62 -29.25
N PHE A 913 -28.40 3.63 -28.70
CA PHE A 913 -28.89 2.94 -27.51
C PHE A 913 -27.88 3.03 -26.36
N MET A 914 -28.41 2.95 -25.15
CA MET A 914 -27.66 2.86 -23.92
C MET A 914 -28.22 1.70 -23.11
N HIS A 915 -27.37 0.73 -22.78
CA HIS A 915 -27.68 -0.38 -21.91
C HIS A 915 -27.11 -0.07 -20.52
N VAL A 916 -27.97 0.03 -19.51
CA VAL A 916 -27.59 0.28 -18.12
C VAL A 916 -27.69 -1.01 -17.31
N TYR A 917 -26.62 -1.35 -16.61
CA TYR A 917 -26.52 -2.54 -15.77
C TYR A 917 -26.51 -2.15 -14.28
N GLY A 918 -27.27 -2.88 -13.47
CA GLY A 918 -27.23 -2.83 -12.01
C GLY A 918 -26.41 -3.98 -11.42
N GLY A 919 -26.22 -3.98 -10.09
CA GLY A 919 -25.55 -5.09 -9.39
C GLY A 919 -26.47 -6.28 -9.11
N ILE A 920 -25.87 -7.45 -8.87
CA ILE A 920 -26.59 -8.67 -8.50
C ILE A 920 -27.04 -8.57 -7.03
N GLY A 921 -28.36 -8.49 -6.80
CA GLY A 921 -28.96 -8.52 -5.47
C GLY A 921 -29.41 -9.92 -5.01
N GLY A 922 -30.10 -9.99 -3.86
CA GLY A 922 -30.71 -11.24 -3.36
C GLY A 922 -29.94 -11.88 -2.20
N ARG A 923 -30.02 -13.21 -2.06
CA ARG A 923 -29.39 -13.96 -0.94
C ARG A 923 -27.87 -14.06 -1.04
N LYS A 924 -27.34 -13.92 -2.26
CA LYS A 924 -25.90 -13.84 -2.57
C LYS A 924 -25.64 -12.53 -3.31
N PRO A 925 -25.77 -11.37 -2.64
CA PRO A 925 -25.61 -10.09 -3.29
C PRO A 925 -24.14 -9.80 -3.55
N GLU A 926 -23.86 -8.99 -4.57
CA GLU A 926 -22.55 -8.36 -4.74
C GLU A 926 -22.22 -7.43 -3.56
N PHE A 927 -20.92 -7.24 -3.30
CA PHE A 927 -20.45 -6.36 -2.25
C PHE A 927 -20.85 -4.90 -2.53
N SER A 928 -21.72 -4.37 -1.68
CA SER A 928 -22.29 -3.02 -1.79
C SER A 928 -22.09 -2.25 -0.48
N PRO A 929 -20.94 -1.58 -0.30
CA PRO A 929 -20.72 -0.78 0.90
C PRO A 929 -21.74 0.37 0.94
N LEU A 930 -22.41 0.52 2.08
CA LEU A 930 -23.47 1.52 2.29
C LEU A 930 -24.69 1.35 1.36
N GLY A 931 -24.88 0.18 0.73
CA GLY A 931 -26.00 -0.07 -0.18
C GLY A 931 -25.86 0.61 -1.55
N ILE A 932 -24.67 1.09 -1.90
CA ILE A 932 -24.37 1.69 -3.21
C ILE A 932 -23.88 0.59 -4.17
N PHE A 933 -24.50 0.51 -5.35
CA PHE A 933 -23.98 -0.28 -6.48
C PHE A 933 -23.41 0.68 -7.52
N PHE A 934 -22.13 0.51 -7.84
CA PHE A 934 -21.50 1.23 -8.95
C PHE A 934 -21.96 0.54 -10.24
N GLY A 935 -23.14 0.96 -10.75
CA GLY A 935 -23.66 0.47 -12.03
C GLY A 935 -22.71 0.75 -13.18
N HIS A 936 -22.86 0.00 -14.27
CA HIS A 936 -22.10 0.21 -15.51
C HIS A 936 -23.08 0.53 -16.64
N PHE A 937 -22.57 1.13 -17.72
CA PHE A 937 -23.35 1.29 -18.94
C PHE A 937 -22.51 0.86 -20.14
N ALA A 938 -23.18 0.37 -21.17
CA ALA A 938 -22.64 0.23 -22.51
C ALA A 938 -23.52 1.04 -23.47
N PHE A 939 -22.97 1.43 -24.61
CA PHE A 939 -23.71 2.17 -25.61
C PHE A 939 -23.46 1.56 -26.98
N GLY A 940 -24.20 2.04 -27.97
CA GLY A 940 -23.98 1.62 -29.34
C GLY A 940 -25.02 2.16 -30.28
N ILE A 941 -25.12 1.51 -31.44
CA ILE A 941 -26.05 1.87 -32.49
C ILE A 941 -27.02 0.71 -32.66
N THR A 942 -28.31 1.02 -32.75
CA THR A 942 -29.33 0.07 -33.16
C THR A 942 -29.85 0.40 -34.54
N LYS A 943 -30.17 -0.62 -35.32
CA LYS A 943 -30.79 -0.51 -36.63
C LYS A 943 -32.06 -1.35 -36.67
N VAL A 944 -33.12 -0.80 -37.27
CA VAL A 944 -34.35 -1.55 -37.54
C VAL A 944 -34.10 -2.46 -38.73
N VAL A 945 -34.23 -3.77 -38.53
CA VAL A 945 -34.01 -4.79 -39.56
C VAL A 945 -35.16 -5.77 -39.61
N ARG A 946 -35.37 -6.39 -40.77
CA ARG A 946 -36.26 -7.54 -40.91
C ARG A 946 -35.54 -8.82 -40.52
N GLU A 947 -36.02 -9.48 -39.48
CA GLU A 947 -35.44 -10.72 -38.98
C GLU A 947 -35.83 -11.91 -39.88
N PRO A 948 -34.88 -12.67 -40.44
CA PRO A 948 -35.16 -13.72 -41.43
C PRO A 948 -36.03 -14.89 -40.94
N LEU A 949 -35.90 -15.34 -39.69
CA LEU A 949 -36.66 -16.48 -39.17
C LEU A 949 -38.12 -16.11 -38.87
N ALA A 950 -38.34 -14.96 -38.24
CA ALA A 950 -39.68 -14.48 -37.88
C ALA A 950 -40.38 -13.69 -38.99
N ASN A 951 -39.63 -13.18 -39.96
CA ASN A 951 -40.07 -12.23 -40.99
C ASN A 951 -40.75 -10.97 -40.41
N GLU A 952 -40.23 -10.47 -39.29
CA GLU A 952 -40.75 -9.28 -38.59
C GLU A 952 -39.68 -8.20 -38.43
N LEU A 953 -40.11 -6.94 -38.29
CA LEU A 953 -39.20 -5.84 -37.99
C LEU A 953 -38.82 -5.84 -36.51
N GLN A 954 -37.53 -5.73 -36.22
CA GLN A 954 -36.97 -5.67 -34.86
C GLN A 954 -35.76 -4.76 -34.77
N LEU A 955 -35.35 -4.46 -33.54
CA LEU A 955 -34.08 -3.77 -33.25
C LEU A 955 -32.91 -4.76 -33.33
N ASN A 956 -31.94 -4.49 -34.20
CA ASN A 956 -30.61 -5.11 -34.16
C ASN A 956 -29.67 -4.21 -33.36
N LEU A 957 -29.00 -4.75 -32.33
CA LEU A 957 -28.15 -3.98 -31.41
C LEU A 957 -26.66 -4.22 -31.74
N GLU A 958 -25.91 -3.16 -32.03
CA GLU A 958 -24.45 -3.20 -32.20
C GLU A 958 -23.79 -2.35 -31.10
N TYR A 959 -23.17 -3.00 -30.11
CA TYR A 959 -22.42 -2.35 -29.04
C TYR A 959 -21.15 -1.67 -29.58
N ARG A 960 -20.78 -0.53 -28.98
CA ARG A 960 -19.61 0.29 -29.31
C ARG A 960 -18.69 0.47 -28.12
#